data_AF-A0A1I7VK14-F1
#
_entry.id   AF-A0A1I7VK14-F1
#
_cell.length_a   1.000
_cell.length_b   1.000
_cell.length_c   1.000
_cell.angle_alpha   90.00
_cell.angle_beta   90.00
_cell.angle_gamma   90.00
#
_symmetry.space_group_name_H-M   'P 1'
#
loop_
_entity.id
_entity.type
_entity.pdbx_description
1 polymer ?
#
loop_
_entity_poly.entity_id
_entity_poly.type
_entity_poly.pdbx_seq_one_letter_code
_entity_poly.pdbx_strand_id
1 'polypeptide(L)'
;MFPGPNLNVIVGPNGTGKSTIMCGLCLAVGGTPNLLGRSELLADYIKHGSEKGSVKVFIRDSKREKDRVLSIVLHRPGSSHYFVDGEKVTQAKLRDVAESYNIQIDNPCTFLAQDKVKSFAEQKPYVLLKNTEKAVGKKLIELHQNIRHIRYDESPVSYTKYLERLLNSVQSELKTLVPLTENYRRRETMRERIRLLQCKQLYLKCLQAEVIAHERIKYKRVKEGELEEMRKAMLPIKSHLKEQEIINERHKREEKNAMDELLSLRKETEKLLTAESVDELILSVTKDYERAKKEYSEWEERLSATRAECVLLEEKLAAANQEFMSMENENAEVRKEYLEWNRKEEELDKQKSVLNNKIAEIDSKIRAVKEAIDIDQQPFRKKFDVLKGNGREMKCDEAWQWYESQKEKFRYPVLVPLLFMSLVNDDAAVYLENIIARRDLLMFIFRCKEDELLLTDKRHPWKINSCIISDEEITRFGKEESIPAHLSSLGFTYMASNLYTAPDAVKAYLNNVASLHKIPIGTQTAENRLDEVCEALKNSHRLFLTNSLRVRISISRYSGNLSVRTEALRTSLRLLTVHTALPKSNTQSLSELEKQFTKLKGLANEMRLVHERIGQTEKNIAEGRERCRRKMDAFIKKKDARNIISSQLRSKAARIHVIENDKPDLNIAAKNFQKTKDEIIAESFERIEKVAKLMERRKSLIQNALFARLSAKNMLKELDKLRKRLNCFEEEYESKSDEIRHTGITVKMAIEKLKEEKQRLYEAIGIEDPSASEVTEALEILEKNFDCYAIPATDDEIELELAREQGKLDALHSEGEKKDIERFEKLTRERESLIKESAARKKDVSEWENKLNRLLEEWLLELESVVGKLNQHFSSFFESMGCSGEVHLLKPDDKLDILNYGIVVTAKFREGERLRQLTRQTQSGGERSVITMLYILALQKLTVVPFRCVDEINQGMDPRNEKIVFNMIVDMLCKDNDLAKTQYFILTPKLVPDLKFNEKTKIHCIYSGGKLVKRENWNVAAFLDSMQNEQMITNS
;
A
#
# COMPACT_ATOMS: atom_id res chain seq x y z
N MET A 1 -7.70 -51.98 -71.66
CA MET A 1 -9.11 -52.43 -71.74
C MET A 1 -9.88 -51.30 -72.39
N PHE A 2 -10.84 -51.59 -73.28
CA PHE A 2 -11.69 -50.56 -73.90
C PHE A 2 -13.13 -50.72 -73.43
N PRO A 3 -13.50 -50.12 -72.28
CA PRO A 3 -14.86 -50.22 -71.74
C PRO A 3 -15.89 -49.53 -72.65
N GLY A 4 -17.15 -49.95 -72.55
CA GLY A 4 -18.30 -49.21 -73.08
C GLY A 4 -18.72 -48.09 -72.12
N PRO A 5 -19.54 -47.11 -72.56
CA PRO A 5 -19.91 -45.95 -71.76
C PRO A 5 -20.79 -46.26 -70.54
N ASN A 6 -21.59 -47.33 -70.58
CA ASN A 6 -22.55 -47.69 -69.53
C ASN A 6 -22.04 -48.89 -68.69
N LEU A 7 -22.67 -50.07 -68.78
CA LEU A 7 -22.37 -51.22 -67.94
C LEU A 7 -21.23 -52.08 -68.53
N ASN A 8 -20.18 -52.31 -67.76
CA ASN A 8 -19.06 -53.19 -68.08
C ASN A 8 -19.00 -54.34 -67.07
N VAL A 9 -19.27 -55.57 -67.53
CA VAL A 9 -19.20 -56.77 -66.69
C VAL A 9 -17.88 -57.48 -66.96
N ILE A 10 -16.98 -57.50 -65.99
CA ILE A 10 -15.67 -58.16 -66.07
C ILE A 10 -15.79 -59.55 -65.43
N VAL A 11 -15.61 -60.60 -66.24
CA VAL A 11 -15.85 -62.00 -65.85
C VAL A 11 -14.54 -62.79 -65.91
N GLY A 12 -14.29 -63.62 -64.91
CA GLY A 12 -13.18 -64.59 -64.94
C GLY A 12 -13.04 -65.36 -63.63
N PRO A 13 -12.51 -66.60 -63.64
CA PRO A 13 -12.29 -67.37 -62.42
C PRO A 13 -11.50 -66.64 -61.32
N ASN A 14 -11.54 -67.16 -60.10
CA ASN A 14 -10.72 -66.63 -59.00
C ASN A 14 -9.23 -66.79 -59.32
N GLY A 15 -8.41 -65.80 -58.93
CA GLY A 15 -6.97 -65.76 -59.24
C GLY A 15 -6.59 -65.21 -60.62
N THR A 16 -7.52 -64.97 -61.54
CA THR A 16 -7.21 -64.48 -62.91
C THR A 16 -6.81 -63.00 -63.02
N GLY A 17 -6.74 -62.26 -61.92
CA GLY A 17 -6.36 -60.84 -61.91
C GLY A 17 -7.51 -59.84 -62.13
N LYS A 18 -8.78 -60.25 -61.96
CA LYS A 18 -9.96 -59.36 -62.01
C LYS A 18 -9.74 -58.07 -61.20
N SER A 19 -9.60 -58.21 -59.88
CA SER A 19 -9.46 -57.09 -58.93
C SER A 19 -8.23 -56.22 -59.19
N THR A 20 -7.22 -56.73 -59.90
CA THR A 20 -6.04 -55.94 -60.32
C THR A 20 -6.43 -54.80 -61.26
N ILE A 21 -7.50 -54.94 -62.05
CA ILE A 21 -8.04 -53.86 -62.89
C ILE A 21 -8.63 -52.74 -62.02
N MET A 22 -9.41 -53.09 -60.99
CA MET A 22 -9.97 -52.13 -60.03
C MET A 22 -8.86 -51.43 -59.23
N CYS A 23 -7.86 -52.18 -58.76
CA CYS A 23 -6.70 -51.63 -58.06
C CYS A 23 -5.90 -50.67 -58.96
N GLY A 24 -5.67 -51.05 -60.23
CA GLY A 24 -4.99 -50.18 -61.19
C GLY A 24 -5.74 -48.87 -61.44
N LEU A 25 -7.07 -48.93 -61.60
CA LEU A 25 -7.91 -47.74 -61.78
C LEU A 25 -7.87 -46.83 -60.53
N CYS A 26 -7.99 -47.41 -59.34
CA CYS A 26 -7.90 -46.68 -58.06
C CYS A 26 -6.54 -45.98 -57.87
N LEU A 27 -5.44 -46.68 -58.14
CA LEU A 27 -4.08 -46.12 -58.05
C LEU A 27 -3.84 -45.02 -59.10
N ALA A 28 -4.34 -45.20 -60.33
CA ALA A 28 -4.18 -44.22 -61.41
C ALA A 28 -4.97 -42.92 -61.18
N VAL A 29 -6.04 -42.94 -60.38
CA VAL A 29 -6.74 -41.71 -59.93
C VAL A 29 -6.20 -41.14 -58.60
N GLY A 30 -5.14 -41.74 -58.03
CA GLY A 30 -4.46 -41.23 -56.83
C GLY A 30 -4.96 -41.79 -55.50
N GLY A 31 -5.78 -42.84 -55.52
CA GLY A 31 -6.21 -43.59 -54.34
C GLY A 31 -5.09 -44.42 -53.69
N THR A 32 -5.36 -44.92 -52.48
CA THR A 32 -4.43 -45.76 -51.71
C THR A 32 -4.89 -47.23 -51.71
N PRO A 33 -3.98 -48.22 -51.63
CA PRO A 33 -4.33 -49.65 -51.56
C PRO A 33 -5.33 -49.98 -50.44
N ASN A 34 -5.18 -49.33 -49.27
CA ASN A 34 -6.07 -49.47 -48.11
C ASN A 34 -7.53 -49.14 -48.41
N LEU A 35 -7.82 -48.32 -49.44
CA LEU A 35 -9.18 -48.04 -49.89
C LEU A 35 -9.90 -49.31 -50.38
N LEU A 36 -9.15 -50.33 -50.83
CA LEU A 36 -9.68 -51.56 -51.43
C LEU A 36 -9.53 -52.80 -50.54
N GLY A 37 -8.97 -52.68 -49.33
CA GLY A 37 -8.77 -53.83 -48.42
C GLY A 37 -7.72 -54.84 -48.89
N ARG A 38 -6.80 -54.46 -49.78
CA ARG A 38 -5.73 -55.30 -50.33
C ARG A 38 -4.36 -54.85 -49.76
N SER A 39 -3.27 -55.53 -50.14
CA SER A 39 -1.92 -55.28 -49.60
C SER A 39 -1.51 -53.80 -49.64
N GLU A 40 -0.94 -53.31 -48.54
CA GLU A 40 -0.52 -51.91 -48.38
C GLU A 40 0.71 -51.57 -49.24
N LEU A 41 1.51 -52.58 -49.62
CA LEU A 41 2.76 -52.39 -50.36
C LEU A 41 2.51 -52.20 -51.86
N LEU A 42 2.81 -51.00 -52.37
CA LEU A 42 2.74 -50.69 -53.81
C LEU A 42 3.62 -51.62 -54.69
N ALA A 43 4.66 -52.23 -54.11
CA ALA A 43 5.52 -53.18 -54.81
C ALA A 43 4.80 -54.50 -55.18
N ASP A 44 3.78 -54.91 -54.41
CA ASP A 44 3.04 -56.17 -54.62
C ASP A 44 2.17 -56.13 -55.88
N TYR A 45 1.82 -54.92 -56.34
CA TYR A 45 1.10 -54.69 -57.59
C TYR A 45 1.99 -54.80 -58.85
N ILE A 46 3.31 -55.03 -58.69
CA ILE A 46 4.25 -55.22 -59.78
C ILE A 46 4.46 -56.72 -60.04
N LYS A 47 4.11 -57.19 -61.24
CA LYS A 47 4.27 -58.58 -61.71
C LYS A 47 5.61 -59.18 -61.28
N HIS A 48 5.58 -60.41 -60.74
CA HIS A 48 6.79 -61.15 -60.37
C HIS A 48 7.78 -61.23 -61.54
N GLY A 49 9.07 -60.99 -61.26
CA GLY A 49 10.13 -60.90 -62.26
C GLY A 49 10.20 -59.58 -63.04
N SER A 50 9.39 -58.56 -62.70
CA SER A 50 9.45 -57.22 -63.32
C SER A 50 9.84 -56.15 -62.29
N GLU A 51 10.72 -55.22 -62.66
CA GLU A 51 11.18 -54.12 -61.79
C GLU A 51 10.18 -52.96 -61.69
N LYS A 52 9.36 -52.77 -62.73
CA LYS A 52 8.46 -51.62 -62.91
C LYS A 52 7.08 -52.08 -63.39
N GLY A 53 6.04 -51.39 -62.96
CA GLY A 53 4.67 -51.55 -63.45
C GLY A 53 4.07 -50.18 -63.76
N SER A 54 3.11 -50.09 -64.69
CA SER A 54 2.47 -48.81 -65.02
C SER A 54 1.00 -48.98 -65.36
N VAL A 55 0.17 -48.06 -64.89
CA VAL A 55 -1.24 -47.97 -65.27
C VAL A 55 -1.52 -46.60 -65.88
N LYS A 56 -2.26 -46.58 -67.00
CA LYS A 56 -2.73 -45.37 -67.68
C LYS A 56 -4.24 -45.45 -67.84
N VAL A 57 -4.94 -44.40 -67.44
CA VAL A 57 -6.39 -44.22 -67.56
C VAL A 57 -6.64 -43.02 -68.45
N PHE A 58 -7.49 -43.22 -69.46
CA PHE A 58 -7.88 -42.21 -70.43
C PHE A 58 -9.33 -41.82 -70.11
N ILE A 59 -9.53 -40.56 -69.75
CA ILE A 59 -10.85 -40.00 -69.42
C ILE A 59 -11.29 -39.17 -70.62
N ARG A 60 -12.42 -39.57 -71.23
CA ARG A 60 -13.04 -38.82 -72.33
C ARG A 60 -13.74 -37.59 -71.75
N ASP A 61 -13.27 -36.41 -72.11
CA ASP A 61 -13.80 -35.13 -71.67
C ASP A 61 -14.40 -34.40 -72.87
N SER A 62 -15.72 -34.22 -72.91
CA SER A 62 -16.40 -33.56 -74.03
C SER A 62 -16.09 -32.07 -74.18
N LYS A 63 -15.43 -31.46 -73.18
CA LYS A 63 -14.96 -30.06 -73.22
C LYS A 63 -13.50 -29.94 -73.69
N ARG A 64 -12.82 -31.05 -73.99
CA ARG A 64 -11.44 -31.08 -74.50
C ARG A 64 -11.37 -31.79 -75.83
N GLU A 65 -10.49 -31.32 -76.72
CA GLU A 65 -10.19 -32.01 -77.99
C GLU A 65 -9.43 -33.33 -77.79
N LYS A 66 -8.71 -33.48 -76.66
CA LYS A 66 -7.89 -34.64 -76.31
C LYS A 66 -8.31 -35.22 -74.97
N ASP A 67 -8.33 -36.55 -74.90
CA ASP A 67 -8.61 -37.30 -73.68
C ASP A 67 -7.61 -36.94 -72.57
N ARG A 68 -8.12 -36.77 -71.34
CA ARG A 68 -7.30 -36.55 -70.16
C ARG A 68 -6.60 -37.86 -69.77
N VAL A 69 -5.28 -37.84 -69.61
CA VAL A 69 -4.50 -39.03 -69.25
C VAL A 69 -4.04 -38.93 -67.79
N LEU A 70 -4.55 -39.81 -66.94
CA LEU A 70 -4.03 -40.01 -65.59
C LEU A 70 -3.19 -41.28 -65.56
N SER A 71 -1.99 -41.23 -64.98
CA SER A 71 -1.14 -42.42 -64.93
C SER A 71 -0.22 -42.48 -63.72
N ILE A 72 0.13 -43.72 -63.36
CA ILE A 72 1.04 -44.05 -62.28
C ILE A 72 2.08 -45.06 -62.78
N VAL A 73 3.34 -44.86 -62.39
CA VAL A 73 4.44 -45.81 -62.58
C VAL A 73 4.96 -46.24 -61.21
N LEU A 74 4.92 -47.54 -60.97
CA LEU A 74 5.37 -48.22 -59.75
C LEU A 74 6.76 -48.82 -60.00
N HIS A 75 7.66 -48.72 -59.02
CA HIS A 75 9.02 -49.24 -59.07
C HIS A 75 9.32 -50.08 -57.82
N ARG A 76 10.02 -51.20 -57.96
CA ARG A 76 10.64 -51.89 -56.80
C ARG A 76 11.82 -51.04 -56.29
N PRO A 77 12.04 -50.87 -54.96
CA PRO A 77 11.39 -51.58 -53.85
C PRO A 77 10.06 -50.96 -53.33
N GLY A 78 9.54 -49.88 -53.94
CA GLY A 78 8.23 -49.33 -53.56
C GLY A 78 7.91 -47.89 -53.99
N SER A 79 8.79 -47.21 -54.73
CA SER A 79 8.54 -45.82 -55.14
C SER A 79 7.50 -45.71 -56.27
N SER A 80 6.68 -44.67 -56.22
CA SER A 80 5.66 -44.38 -57.23
C SER A 80 5.85 -42.99 -57.84
N HIS A 81 5.51 -42.87 -59.12
CA HIS A 81 5.53 -41.63 -59.89
C HIS A 81 4.18 -41.40 -60.55
N TYR A 82 3.57 -40.25 -60.26
CA TYR A 82 2.25 -39.85 -60.78
C TYR A 82 2.42 -38.89 -61.95
N PHE A 83 1.57 -39.01 -62.97
CA PHE A 83 1.59 -38.15 -64.15
C PHE A 83 0.19 -37.76 -64.61
N VAL A 84 0.03 -36.51 -65.03
CA VAL A 84 -1.18 -35.96 -65.67
C VAL A 84 -0.79 -35.45 -67.05
N ASP A 85 -1.47 -35.93 -68.10
CA ASP A 85 -1.22 -35.59 -69.52
C ASP A 85 0.26 -35.78 -69.97
N GLY A 86 1.03 -36.57 -69.23
CA GLY A 86 2.46 -36.85 -69.46
C GLY A 86 3.42 -36.12 -68.51
N GLU A 87 2.98 -35.09 -67.81
CA GLU A 87 3.80 -34.32 -66.86
C GLU A 87 3.83 -34.96 -65.47
N LYS A 88 5.00 -34.98 -64.82
CA LYS A 88 5.18 -35.56 -63.48
C LYS A 88 4.58 -34.63 -62.41
N VAL A 89 3.65 -35.16 -61.61
CA VAL A 89 2.95 -34.42 -60.55
C VAL A 89 3.07 -35.10 -59.18
N THR A 90 2.66 -34.40 -58.12
CA THR A 90 2.46 -34.99 -56.79
C THR A 90 1.12 -35.73 -56.74
N GLN A 91 0.98 -36.69 -55.82
CA GLN A 91 -0.28 -37.40 -55.61
C GLN A 91 -1.44 -36.44 -55.28
N ALA A 92 -1.20 -35.39 -54.49
CA ALA A 92 -2.19 -34.37 -54.18
C ALA A 92 -2.71 -33.67 -55.44
N LYS A 93 -1.82 -33.15 -56.31
CA LYS A 93 -2.23 -32.51 -57.58
C LYS A 93 -2.99 -33.48 -58.50
N LEU A 94 -2.63 -34.77 -58.51
CA LEU A 94 -3.37 -35.76 -59.28
C LEU A 94 -4.78 -36.02 -58.69
N ARG A 95 -4.92 -36.01 -57.36
CA ARG A 95 -6.22 -36.05 -56.68
C ARG A 95 -7.06 -34.81 -56.97
N ASP A 96 -6.48 -33.61 -56.92
CA ASP A 96 -7.19 -32.36 -57.25
C ASP A 96 -7.76 -32.40 -58.68
N VAL A 97 -6.99 -32.92 -59.63
CA VAL A 97 -7.45 -33.15 -61.01
C VAL A 97 -8.55 -34.21 -61.06
N ALA A 98 -8.44 -35.32 -60.32
CA ALA A 98 -9.51 -36.32 -60.24
C ALA A 98 -10.80 -35.76 -59.62
N GLU A 99 -10.70 -34.96 -58.55
CA GLU A 99 -11.83 -34.26 -57.92
C GLU A 99 -12.48 -33.24 -58.86
N SER A 100 -11.73 -32.59 -59.75
CA SER A 100 -12.30 -31.67 -60.77
C SER A 100 -13.24 -32.39 -61.76
N TYR A 101 -13.05 -33.70 -61.96
CA TYR A 101 -13.96 -34.58 -62.70
C TYR A 101 -15.02 -35.25 -61.80
N ASN A 102 -15.14 -34.83 -60.54
CA ASN A 102 -15.99 -35.43 -59.51
C ASN A 102 -15.70 -36.93 -59.27
N ILE A 103 -14.45 -37.35 -59.45
CA ILE A 103 -13.99 -38.71 -59.10
C ILE A 103 -13.73 -38.74 -57.59
N GLN A 104 -14.75 -39.11 -56.82
CA GLN A 104 -14.69 -39.15 -55.36
C GLN A 104 -14.00 -40.43 -54.89
N ILE A 105 -12.68 -40.37 -54.70
CA ILE A 105 -11.83 -41.51 -54.36
C ILE A 105 -12.21 -42.09 -52.98
N ASP A 106 -12.39 -41.22 -51.98
CA ASP A 106 -12.67 -41.63 -50.60
C ASP A 106 -14.16 -41.96 -50.35
N ASN A 107 -15.02 -41.86 -51.37
CA ASN A 107 -16.43 -42.24 -51.29
C ASN A 107 -16.60 -43.76 -51.48
N PRO A 108 -17.16 -44.52 -50.51
CA PRO A 108 -17.37 -45.96 -50.63
C PRO A 108 -18.33 -46.36 -51.76
N CYS A 109 -19.15 -45.43 -52.28
CA CYS A 109 -20.01 -45.67 -53.43
C CYS A 109 -19.29 -45.64 -54.79
N THR A 110 -18.06 -45.11 -54.87
CA THR A 110 -17.24 -45.09 -56.10
C THR A 110 -16.44 -46.37 -56.27
N PHE A 111 -15.79 -46.84 -55.21
CA PHE A 111 -14.96 -48.05 -55.18
C PHE A 111 -15.47 -49.02 -54.10
N LEU A 112 -16.37 -49.92 -54.51
CA LEU A 112 -16.96 -50.94 -53.64
C LEU A 112 -16.18 -52.26 -53.73
N ALA A 113 -15.22 -52.42 -52.84
CA ALA A 113 -14.45 -53.66 -52.70
C ALA A 113 -15.16 -54.67 -51.78
N GLN A 114 -14.91 -55.95 -52.02
CA GLN A 114 -15.51 -57.08 -51.28
C GLN A 114 -15.49 -56.91 -49.75
N ASP A 115 -14.32 -56.62 -49.17
CA ASP A 115 -14.16 -56.49 -47.72
C ASP A 115 -14.82 -55.22 -47.15
N LYS A 116 -14.96 -54.18 -47.98
CA LYS A 116 -15.69 -52.97 -47.59
C LYS A 116 -17.18 -53.22 -47.40
N VAL A 117 -17.83 -54.03 -48.25
CA VAL A 117 -19.24 -54.41 -48.10
C VAL A 117 -19.48 -55.05 -46.73
N LYS A 118 -18.63 -56.01 -46.32
CA LYS A 118 -18.72 -56.65 -45.00
C LYS A 118 -18.52 -55.65 -43.87
N SER A 119 -17.51 -54.78 -43.96
CA SER A 119 -17.21 -53.79 -42.93
C SER A 119 -18.32 -52.74 -42.75
N PHE A 120 -19.04 -52.39 -43.82
CA PHE A 120 -20.09 -51.37 -43.82
C PHE A 120 -21.27 -51.79 -42.91
N ALA A 121 -21.60 -53.09 -42.92
CA ALA A 121 -22.60 -53.71 -42.05
C ALA A 121 -22.23 -53.74 -40.56
N GLU A 122 -21.01 -53.36 -40.18
CA GLU A 122 -20.52 -53.37 -38.79
C GLU A 122 -20.26 -51.96 -38.24
N GLN A 123 -20.58 -50.91 -39.01
CA GLN A 123 -20.36 -49.52 -38.61
C GLN A 123 -21.40 -49.03 -37.60
N LYS A 124 -20.95 -48.22 -36.63
CA LYS A 124 -21.84 -47.54 -35.67
C LYS A 124 -22.71 -46.48 -36.37
N PRO A 125 -23.90 -46.14 -35.85
CA PRO A 125 -24.81 -45.16 -36.46
C PRO A 125 -24.17 -43.81 -36.85
N TYR A 126 -23.30 -43.24 -36.00
CA TYR A 126 -22.55 -42.01 -36.32
C TYR A 126 -21.58 -42.17 -37.51
N VAL A 127 -20.96 -43.35 -37.66
CA VAL A 127 -20.03 -43.64 -38.76
C VAL A 127 -20.81 -43.83 -40.07
N LEU A 128 -21.99 -44.46 -40.02
CA LEU A 128 -22.91 -44.56 -41.16
C LEU A 128 -23.41 -43.17 -41.59
N LEU A 129 -23.76 -42.30 -40.64
CA LEU A 129 -24.10 -40.90 -40.91
C LEU A 129 -22.97 -40.18 -41.64
N LYS A 130 -21.76 -40.19 -41.08
CA LYS A 130 -20.58 -39.56 -41.67
C LYS A 130 -20.22 -40.08 -43.07
N ASN A 131 -20.44 -41.36 -43.32
CA ASN A 131 -20.22 -41.95 -44.65
C ASN A 131 -21.34 -41.60 -45.64
N THR A 132 -22.56 -41.36 -45.16
CA THR A 132 -23.69 -40.88 -45.98
C THR A 132 -23.53 -39.41 -46.34
N GLU A 133 -23.15 -38.55 -45.40
CA GLU A 133 -22.78 -37.15 -45.66
C GLU A 133 -21.67 -37.07 -46.72
N LYS A 134 -20.60 -37.87 -46.56
CA LYS A 134 -19.51 -38.01 -47.55
C LYS A 134 -19.96 -38.44 -48.93
N ALA A 135 -20.95 -39.31 -49.01
CA ALA A 135 -21.42 -39.86 -50.28
C ALA A 135 -22.31 -38.87 -51.05
N VAL A 136 -23.06 -38.02 -50.34
CA VAL A 136 -24.08 -37.16 -50.94
C VAL A 136 -23.54 -35.78 -51.32
N GLY A 137 -22.58 -35.19 -50.58
CA GLY A 137 -21.88 -33.99 -51.07
C GLY A 137 -21.15 -33.15 -50.01
N LYS A 138 -20.29 -32.23 -50.47
CA LYS A 138 -19.41 -31.42 -49.61
C LYS A 138 -20.17 -30.48 -48.65
N LYS A 139 -21.31 -29.89 -49.05
CA LYS A 139 -22.10 -28.94 -48.24
C LYS A 139 -22.45 -29.47 -46.84
N LEU A 140 -22.97 -30.69 -46.73
CA LEU A 140 -23.35 -31.29 -45.43
C LEU A 140 -22.14 -31.51 -44.52
N ILE A 141 -21.01 -31.90 -45.11
CA ILE A 141 -19.75 -32.13 -44.38
C ILE A 141 -19.20 -30.80 -43.84
N GLU A 142 -19.23 -29.74 -44.65
CA GLU A 142 -18.81 -28.39 -44.28
C GLU A 142 -19.67 -27.84 -43.14
N LEU A 143 -21.00 -27.98 -43.21
CA LEU A 143 -21.91 -27.61 -42.12
C LEU A 143 -21.61 -28.39 -40.83
N HIS A 144 -21.49 -29.72 -40.89
CA HIS A 144 -21.14 -30.56 -39.73
C HIS A 144 -19.81 -30.12 -39.09
N GLN A 145 -18.78 -29.83 -39.91
CA GLN A 145 -17.48 -29.36 -39.43
C GLN A 145 -17.55 -27.95 -38.81
N ASN A 146 -18.28 -27.02 -39.43
CA ASN A 146 -18.44 -25.65 -38.93
C ASN A 146 -19.17 -25.62 -37.58
N ILE A 147 -20.26 -26.37 -37.42
CA ILE A 147 -21.00 -26.47 -36.15
C ILE A 147 -20.08 -27.06 -35.07
N ARG A 148 -19.28 -28.09 -35.41
CA ARG A 148 -18.33 -28.69 -34.47
C ARG A 148 -17.25 -27.69 -34.02
N HIS A 149 -16.64 -26.95 -34.96
CA HIS A 149 -15.64 -25.92 -34.65
C HIS A 149 -16.22 -24.85 -33.72
N ILE A 150 -17.39 -24.30 -34.08
CA ILE A 150 -18.04 -23.25 -33.28
C ILE A 150 -18.42 -23.77 -31.88
N ARG A 151 -18.89 -25.02 -31.75
CA ARG A 151 -19.30 -25.60 -30.46
C ARG A 151 -18.11 -25.84 -29.52
N TYR A 152 -17.00 -26.39 -30.02
CA TYR A 152 -15.89 -26.84 -29.19
C TYR A 152 -14.71 -25.87 -29.12
N ASP A 153 -14.38 -25.20 -30.22
CA ASP A 153 -13.16 -24.37 -30.33
C ASP A 153 -13.46 -22.87 -30.08
N GLU A 154 -14.67 -22.38 -30.39
CA GLU A 154 -15.08 -20.96 -30.22
C GLU A 154 -15.90 -20.69 -28.94
N SER A 155 -16.06 -21.63 -28.00
CA SER A 155 -17.04 -21.48 -26.90
C SER A 155 -16.64 -20.47 -25.80
N PRO A 156 -17.40 -19.37 -25.59
CA PRO A 156 -17.11 -18.39 -24.53
C PRO A 156 -17.59 -18.82 -23.13
N VAL A 157 -18.32 -19.94 -23.02
CA VAL A 157 -19.08 -20.35 -21.81
C VAL A 157 -18.19 -20.71 -20.61
N SER A 158 -16.99 -21.23 -20.85
CA SER A 158 -16.06 -21.58 -19.76
C SER A 158 -15.47 -20.33 -19.09
N TYR A 159 -15.21 -19.28 -19.87
CA TYR A 159 -14.63 -18.03 -19.36
C TYR A 159 -15.67 -17.17 -18.62
N THR A 160 -16.93 -17.12 -19.09
CA THR A 160 -18.01 -16.44 -18.36
C THR A 160 -18.25 -17.06 -16.99
N LYS A 161 -18.28 -18.39 -16.88
CA LYS A 161 -18.41 -19.10 -15.59
C LYS A 161 -17.22 -18.84 -14.65
N TYR A 162 -16.03 -18.59 -15.18
CA TYR A 162 -14.88 -18.18 -14.38
C TYR A 162 -15.07 -16.75 -13.81
N LEU A 163 -15.44 -15.79 -14.66
CA LEU A 163 -15.70 -14.41 -14.24
C LEU A 163 -16.81 -14.32 -13.18
N GLU A 164 -17.89 -15.10 -13.31
CA GLU A 164 -18.98 -15.14 -12.32
C GLU A 164 -18.50 -15.67 -10.95
N ARG A 165 -17.63 -16.68 -10.92
CA ARG A 165 -17.05 -17.19 -9.66
C ARG A 165 -16.16 -16.16 -8.99
N LEU A 166 -15.31 -15.47 -9.77
CA LEU A 166 -14.43 -14.43 -9.28
C LEU A 166 -15.24 -13.24 -8.71
N LEU A 167 -16.26 -12.80 -9.44
CA LEU A 167 -17.19 -11.76 -9.02
C LEU A 167 -17.90 -12.13 -7.70
N ASN A 168 -18.36 -13.38 -7.55
CA ASN A 168 -18.96 -13.86 -6.30
C ASN A 168 -17.96 -13.87 -5.13
N SER A 169 -16.70 -14.24 -5.36
CA SER A 169 -15.67 -14.20 -4.31
C SER A 169 -15.38 -12.76 -3.84
N VAL A 170 -15.18 -11.81 -4.78
CA VAL A 170 -14.98 -10.38 -4.47
C VAL A 170 -16.20 -9.80 -3.73
N GLN A 171 -17.43 -10.17 -4.12
CA GLN A 171 -18.64 -9.76 -3.40
C GLN A 171 -18.71 -10.33 -1.97
N SER A 172 -18.26 -11.57 -1.76
CA SER A 172 -18.23 -12.16 -0.41
C SER A 172 -17.22 -11.47 0.51
N GLU A 173 -16.04 -11.12 -0.02
CA GLU A 173 -15.01 -10.40 0.71
C GLU A 173 -15.45 -8.96 1.04
N LEU A 174 -16.05 -8.25 0.07
CA LEU A 174 -16.63 -6.92 0.31
C LEU A 174 -17.69 -6.94 1.42
N LYS A 175 -18.56 -7.96 1.49
CA LYS A 175 -19.56 -8.09 2.58
C LYS A 175 -18.91 -8.17 3.98
N THR A 176 -17.72 -8.77 4.09
CA THR A 176 -16.98 -8.82 5.36
C THR A 176 -16.28 -7.50 5.70
N LEU A 177 -15.87 -6.72 4.69
CA LEU A 177 -15.19 -5.44 4.88
C LEU A 177 -16.14 -4.26 5.16
N VAL A 178 -17.41 -4.31 4.72
CA VAL A 178 -18.41 -3.27 5.01
C VAL A 178 -18.48 -2.92 6.51
N PRO A 179 -18.75 -3.85 7.46
CA PRO A 179 -18.84 -3.51 8.88
C PRO A 179 -17.52 -2.98 9.46
N LEU A 180 -16.37 -3.49 9.01
CA LEU A 180 -15.05 -3.04 9.46
C LEU A 180 -14.77 -1.59 9.02
N THR A 181 -15.10 -1.25 7.77
CA THR A 181 -14.93 0.11 7.23
C THR A 181 -15.93 1.11 7.83
N GLU A 182 -17.17 0.70 8.10
CA GLU A 182 -18.13 1.52 8.85
C GLU A 182 -17.67 1.76 10.29
N ASN A 183 -17.19 0.73 10.99
CA ASN A 183 -16.66 0.85 12.35
C ASN A 183 -15.40 1.72 12.40
N TYR A 184 -14.52 1.67 11.38
CA TYR A 184 -13.40 2.60 11.26
C TYR A 184 -13.90 4.04 11.04
N ARG A 185 -14.77 4.28 10.04
CA ARG A 185 -15.31 5.62 9.75
C ARG A 185 -16.03 6.24 10.95
N ARG A 186 -16.84 5.46 11.68
CA ARG A 186 -17.51 5.92 12.92
C ARG A 186 -16.49 6.34 13.99
N ARG A 187 -15.43 5.53 14.22
CA ARG A 187 -14.36 5.87 15.17
C ARG A 187 -13.59 7.13 14.76
N GLU A 188 -13.32 7.35 13.47
CA GLU A 188 -12.69 8.60 13.02
C GLU A 188 -13.62 9.80 13.22
N THR A 189 -14.93 9.70 12.92
CA THR A 189 -15.87 10.80 13.21
C THR A 189 -16.01 11.10 14.70
N MET A 190 -15.91 10.08 15.57
CA MET A 190 -15.89 10.26 17.03
C MET A 190 -14.58 10.90 17.49
N ARG A 191 -13.43 10.48 16.95
CA ARG A 191 -12.12 11.11 17.22
C ARG A 191 -12.10 12.58 16.82
N GLU A 192 -12.65 12.92 15.65
CA GLU A 192 -12.73 14.32 15.22
C GLU A 192 -13.68 15.12 16.13
N ARG A 193 -14.83 14.56 16.52
CA ARG A 193 -15.72 15.21 17.51
C ARG A 193 -15.04 15.40 18.87
N ILE A 194 -14.26 14.44 19.35
CA ILE A 194 -13.46 14.54 20.59
C ILE A 194 -12.36 15.61 20.44
N ARG A 195 -11.65 15.65 19.30
CA ARG A 195 -10.66 16.70 18.99
C ARG A 195 -11.32 18.09 19.02
N LEU A 196 -12.48 18.26 18.39
CA LEU A 196 -13.23 19.52 18.41
C LEU A 196 -13.73 19.89 19.82
N LEU A 197 -14.20 18.93 20.62
CA LEU A 197 -14.55 19.16 22.04
C LEU A 197 -13.34 19.63 22.86
N GLN A 198 -12.17 19.00 22.68
CA GLN A 198 -10.91 19.40 23.34
C GLN A 198 -10.46 20.80 22.89
N CYS A 199 -10.51 21.10 21.59
CA CYS A 199 -10.21 22.44 21.07
C CYS A 199 -11.18 23.50 21.62
N LYS A 200 -12.48 23.19 21.75
CA LYS A 200 -13.46 24.10 22.38
C LYS A 200 -13.16 24.32 23.85
N GLN A 201 -12.77 23.27 24.59
CA GLN A 201 -12.39 23.38 25.98
C GLN A 201 -11.18 24.32 26.19
N LEU A 202 -10.15 24.15 25.36
CA LEU A 202 -8.97 25.03 25.36
C LEU A 202 -9.33 26.47 24.95
N TYR A 203 -10.22 26.66 23.97
CA TYR A 203 -10.72 27.97 23.56
C TYR A 203 -11.46 28.68 24.71
N LEU A 204 -12.35 27.99 25.45
CA LEU A 204 -13.02 28.57 26.61
C LEU A 204 -12.04 28.92 27.74
N LYS A 205 -11.04 28.07 27.99
CA LYS A 205 -9.97 28.34 28.99
C LYS A 205 -9.11 29.53 28.58
N CYS A 206 -8.83 29.72 27.28
CA CYS A 206 -8.21 30.93 26.75
C CYS A 206 -9.08 32.17 27.01
N LEU A 207 -10.38 32.11 26.72
CA LEU A 207 -11.31 33.22 26.92
C LEU A 207 -11.41 33.62 28.40
N GLN A 208 -11.50 32.65 29.32
CA GLN A 208 -11.48 32.89 30.76
C GLN A 208 -10.16 33.51 31.23
N ALA A 209 -9.02 33.00 30.77
CA ALA A 209 -7.71 33.55 31.08
C ALA A 209 -7.55 34.99 30.54
N GLU A 210 -8.14 35.29 29.38
CA GLU A 210 -8.15 36.61 28.77
C GLU A 210 -8.98 37.61 29.59
N VAL A 211 -10.16 37.21 30.07
CA VAL A 211 -10.98 38.02 31.00
C VAL A 211 -10.20 38.30 32.30
N ILE A 212 -9.63 37.28 32.93
CA ILE A 212 -8.85 37.42 34.18
C ILE A 212 -7.63 38.34 33.98
N ALA A 213 -6.94 38.24 32.84
CA ALA A 213 -5.83 39.12 32.51
C ALA A 213 -6.30 40.58 32.34
N HIS A 214 -7.41 40.82 31.63
CA HIS A 214 -7.99 42.15 31.45
C HIS A 214 -8.45 42.77 32.78
N GLU A 215 -9.11 42.00 33.66
CA GLU A 215 -9.52 42.46 34.99
C GLU A 215 -8.33 42.85 35.86
N ARG A 216 -7.27 42.03 35.89
CA ARG A 216 -6.03 42.34 36.63
C ARG A 216 -5.30 43.57 36.07
N ILE A 217 -5.27 43.74 34.74
CA ILE A 217 -4.73 44.95 34.10
C ILE A 217 -5.55 46.18 34.49
N LYS A 218 -6.89 46.08 34.51
CA LYS A 218 -7.79 47.17 34.94
C LYS A 218 -7.58 47.51 36.42
N TYR A 219 -7.45 46.50 37.29
CA TYR A 219 -7.17 46.68 38.72
C TYR A 219 -5.82 47.39 38.95
N LYS A 220 -4.77 46.98 38.22
CA LYS A 220 -3.46 47.64 38.26
C LYS A 220 -3.56 49.12 37.86
N ARG A 221 -4.32 49.46 36.80
CA ARG A 221 -4.54 50.86 36.39
C ARG A 221 -5.26 51.70 37.45
N VAL A 222 -6.22 51.11 38.18
CA VAL A 222 -6.89 51.82 39.30
C VAL A 222 -5.88 52.12 40.41
N LYS A 223 -5.03 51.16 40.78
CA LYS A 223 -3.99 51.35 41.79
C LYS A 223 -2.90 52.34 41.36
N GLU A 224 -2.48 52.32 40.09
CA GLU A 224 -1.61 53.35 39.51
C GLU A 224 -2.24 54.75 39.60
N GLY A 225 -3.57 54.87 39.43
CA GLY A 225 -4.33 56.09 39.66
C GLY A 225 -4.26 56.57 41.11
N GLU A 226 -4.52 55.69 42.08
CA GLU A 226 -4.41 56.01 43.52
C GLU A 226 -3.00 56.49 43.90
N LEU A 227 -1.94 55.91 43.31
CA LEU A 227 -0.56 56.33 43.56
C LEU A 227 -0.26 57.72 42.98
N GLU A 228 -0.76 58.02 41.78
CA GLU A 228 -0.58 59.33 41.16
C GLU A 228 -1.41 60.43 41.85
N GLU A 229 -2.56 60.09 42.46
CA GLU A 229 -3.28 61.00 43.37
C GLU A 229 -2.49 61.27 44.66
N MET A 230 -1.92 60.26 45.30
CA MET A 230 -1.03 60.44 46.46
C MET A 230 0.21 61.27 46.09
N ARG A 231 0.78 61.06 44.90
CA ARG A 231 1.89 61.87 44.36
C ARG A 231 1.52 63.34 44.19
N LYS A 232 0.30 63.63 43.70
CA LYS A 232 -0.24 64.99 43.60
C LYS A 232 -0.48 65.61 44.98
N ALA A 233 -0.94 64.83 45.97
CA ALA A 233 -1.11 65.29 47.36
C ALA A 233 0.24 65.53 48.09
N MET A 234 1.29 64.79 47.72
CA MET A 234 2.65 65.00 48.21
C MET A 234 3.29 66.27 47.65
N LEU A 235 2.98 66.65 46.40
CA LEU A 235 3.54 67.82 45.72
C LEU A 235 3.43 69.14 46.52
N PRO A 236 2.25 69.55 47.06
CA PRO A 236 2.12 70.75 47.88
C PRO A 236 2.84 70.64 49.23
N ILE A 237 3.02 69.44 49.78
CA ILE A 237 3.80 69.26 51.02
C ILE A 237 5.29 69.45 50.71
N LYS A 238 5.79 68.94 49.57
CA LYS A 238 7.17 69.18 49.10
C LYS A 238 7.41 70.63 48.69
N SER A 239 6.43 71.33 48.08
CA SER A 239 6.57 72.76 47.78
C SER A 239 6.52 73.60 49.06
N HIS A 240 5.59 73.31 49.99
CA HIS A 240 5.50 74.03 51.25
C HIS A 240 6.72 73.80 52.14
N LEU A 241 7.29 72.59 52.16
CA LEU A 241 8.56 72.33 52.85
C LEU A 241 9.71 73.16 52.22
N LYS A 242 9.79 73.26 50.89
CA LYS A 242 10.76 74.16 50.22
C LYS A 242 10.51 75.63 50.53
N GLU A 243 9.27 76.09 50.55
CA GLU A 243 8.90 77.46 50.91
C GLU A 243 9.30 77.76 52.37
N GLN A 244 8.99 76.87 53.30
CA GLN A 244 9.35 77.00 54.72
C GLN A 244 10.87 76.89 54.93
N GLU A 245 11.59 76.12 54.12
CA GLU A 245 13.07 76.11 54.08
C GLU A 245 13.63 77.43 53.55
N ILE A 246 13.05 77.99 52.47
CA ILE A 246 13.39 79.32 51.96
C ILE A 246 13.09 80.41 52.99
N ILE A 247 11.98 80.33 53.73
CA ILE A 247 11.63 81.30 54.79
C ILE A 247 12.53 81.12 56.02
N ASN A 248 12.91 79.90 56.39
CA ASN A 248 13.87 79.65 57.47
C ASN A 248 15.29 80.11 57.08
N GLU A 249 15.72 79.87 55.84
CA GLU A 249 16.94 80.49 55.29
C GLU A 249 16.84 82.00 55.26
N ARG A 250 15.68 82.56 54.90
CA ARG A 250 15.44 84.00 54.91
C ARG A 250 15.54 84.54 56.33
N HIS A 251 14.96 83.91 57.35
CA HIS A 251 15.10 84.34 58.74
C HIS A 251 16.51 84.13 59.30
N LYS A 252 17.25 83.10 58.86
CA LYS A 252 18.69 82.97 59.17
C LYS A 252 19.52 84.04 58.46
N ARG A 253 19.16 84.42 57.23
CA ARG A 253 19.74 85.56 56.51
C ARG A 253 19.34 86.87 57.18
N GLU A 254 18.14 87.02 57.73
CA GLU A 254 17.71 88.21 58.47
C GLU A 254 18.37 88.29 59.86
N GLU A 255 18.55 87.17 60.58
CA GLU A 255 19.37 87.11 61.80
C GLU A 255 20.82 87.48 61.47
N LYS A 256 21.41 86.87 60.42
CA LYS A 256 22.79 87.16 60.00
C LYS A 256 22.94 88.60 59.51
N ASN A 257 22.05 89.09 58.65
CA ASN A 257 22.07 90.46 58.13
C ASN A 257 21.85 91.46 59.25
N ALA A 258 20.95 91.21 60.22
CA ALA A 258 20.79 92.09 61.37
C ALA A 258 22.02 92.05 62.30
N MET A 259 22.72 90.91 62.40
CA MET A 259 23.97 90.78 63.16
C MET A 259 25.16 91.44 62.44
N ASP A 260 25.23 91.33 61.12
CA ASP A 260 26.20 91.97 60.23
C ASP A 260 25.93 93.49 60.16
N GLU A 261 24.67 93.93 60.14
CA GLU A 261 24.25 95.34 60.30
C GLU A 261 24.53 95.86 61.71
N LEU A 262 24.37 95.06 62.76
CA LEU A 262 24.83 95.42 64.10
C LEU A 262 26.35 95.63 64.15
N LEU A 263 27.10 94.90 63.33
CA LEU A 263 28.55 94.99 63.20
C LEU A 263 28.97 96.16 62.27
N SER A 264 28.19 96.48 61.25
CA SER A 264 28.39 97.66 60.39
C SER A 264 27.98 98.94 61.13
N LEU A 265 26.83 98.98 61.78
CA LEU A 265 26.38 100.11 62.62
C LEU A 265 27.27 100.33 63.83
N ARG A 266 27.92 99.30 64.36
CA ARG A 266 29.03 99.48 65.31
C ARG A 266 30.18 100.28 64.68
N LYS A 267 30.60 99.93 63.47
CA LYS A 267 31.61 100.67 62.70
C LYS A 267 31.11 102.03 62.18
N GLU A 268 29.81 102.21 62.02
CA GLU A 268 29.20 103.40 61.40
C GLU A 268 28.82 104.44 62.45
N THR A 269 28.46 104.01 63.66
CA THR A 269 28.50 104.88 64.85
C THR A 269 29.94 105.28 65.20
N GLU A 270 30.93 104.39 65.03
CA GLU A 270 32.37 104.76 65.07
C GLU A 270 32.78 105.75 63.96
N LYS A 271 32.12 105.78 62.80
CA LYS A 271 32.45 106.67 61.65
C LYS A 271 31.67 107.97 61.56
N LEU A 272 30.40 108.03 61.97
CA LEU A 272 29.61 109.27 61.99
C LEU A 272 30.03 110.23 63.11
N LEU A 273 30.95 109.79 63.96
CA LEU A 273 31.84 110.65 64.72
C LEU A 273 32.81 111.46 63.80
N THR A 274 32.73 111.37 62.45
CA THR A 274 33.41 112.20 61.41
C THR A 274 32.75 112.24 59.98
N ALA A 275 31.85 113.20 59.68
CA ALA A 275 31.52 113.83 58.34
C ALA A 275 31.08 112.90 57.12
N GLU A 276 30.79 113.30 55.86
CA GLU A 276 30.56 114.61 55.16
C GLU A 276 29.53 114.58 53.96
N SER A 277 29.75 115.31 52.83
CA SER A 277 28.78 116.00 51.90
C SER A 277 28.09 115.19 50.76
N VAL A 278 27.26 115.84 49.90
CA VAL A 278 25.96 115.28 49.44
C VAL A 278 25.48 115.48 47.96
N ASP A 279 25.69 116.62 47.29
CA ASP A 279 24.61 117.32 46.55
C ASP A 279 24.58 117.22 44.97
N GLU A 280 23.48 116.77 44.28
CA GLU A 280 23.30 116.96 42.79
C GLU A 280 21.88 116.88 42.10
N LEU A 281 21.37 115.69 41.70
CA LEU A 281 20.63 115.42 40.40
C LEU A 281 19.06 115.49 40.34
N ILE A 282 18.42 115.88 39.19
CA ILE A 282 16.92 115.95 39.08
C ILE A 282 16.12 115.79 37.72
N LEU A 283 16.69 115.61 36.50
CA LEU A 283 16.07 116.18 35.24
C LEU A 283 15.34 115.32 34.13
N SER A 284 15.07 114.00 34.20
CA SER A 284 15.12 113.13 32.97
C SER A 284 13.89 112.36 32.35
N VAL A 285 12.62 112.48 32.78
CA VAL A 285 11.61 111.36 32.69
C VAL A 285 10.71 111.24 31.40
N THR A 286 10.86 112.05 30.34
CA THR A 286 9.79 112.40 29.33
C THR A 286 9.34 111.40 28.22
N LYS A 287 9.31 110.06 28.40
CA LYS A 287 9.13 109.06 27.28
C LYS A 287 7.82 108.21 27.15
N ASP A 288 7.91 106.87 27.06
CA ASP A 288 7.09 105.96 26.21
C ASP A 288 5.60 106.32 25.94
N TYR A 289 5.29 106.68 24.67
CA TYR A 289 3.94 106.59 24.06
C TYR A 289 3.93 105.74 22.76
N GLU A 290 5.02 105.69 22.01
CA GLU A 290 5.08 105.33 20.57
C GLU A 290 4.71 103.87 20.16
N ARG A 291 4.27 103.00 21.08
CA ARG A 291 4.32 101.53 20.91
C ARG A 291 3.18 100.89 20.10
N ALA A 292 1.99 101.48 20.02
CA ALA A 292 0.77 100.81 19.52
C ALA A 292 0.67 100.63 17.98
N LYS A 293 1.67 101.06 17.21
CA LYS A 293 1.68 101.09 15.74
C LYS A 293 1.95 99.72 15.07
N LYS A 294 1.79 98.60 15.78
CA LYS A 294 2.57 97.37 15.47
C LYS A 294 1.82 96.25 14.74
N GLU A 295 0.51 96.11 14.90
CA GLU A 295 -0.23 94.87 14.54
C GLU A 295 -0.48 94.69 13.01
N TYR A 296 -0.52 95.78 12.23
CA TYR A 296 -0.54 95.72 10.74
C TYR A 296 0.66 94.94 10.15
N SER A 297 1.75 94.82 10.91
CA SER A 297 2.96 94.08 10.54
C SER A 297 2.74 92.56 10.40
N GLU A 298 1.74 91.98 11.08
CA GLU A 298 1.69 90.53 11.33
C GLU A 298 1.16 89.70 10.14
N TRP A 299 0.44 90.34 9.21
CA TRP A 299 0.09 89.70 7.92
C TRP A 299 1.33 89.53 7.02
N GLU A 300 2.19 90.55 7.01
CA GLU A 300 3.42 90.61 6.20
C GLU A 300 4.45 89.57 6.67
N GLU A 301 4.41 89.23 7.97
CA GLU A 301 5.16 88.11 8.54
C GLU A 301 4.74 86.72 8.00
N ARG A 302 3.47 86.47 7.64
CA ARG A 302 3.06 85.11 7.19
C ARG A 302 3.58 84.73 5.81
N LEU A 303 3.61 85.69 4.88
CA LEU A 303 4.15 85.48 3.54
C LEU A 303 5.68 85.36 3.57
N SER A 304 6.34 86.18 4.38
CA SER A 304 7.80 86.13 4.56
C SER A 304 8.26 84.85 5.30
N ALA A 305 7.54 84.40 6.34
CA ALA A 305 7.86 83.18 7.08
C ALA A 305 7.89 81.92 6.18
N THR A 306 6.93 81.76 5.27
CA THR A 306 6.87 80.57 4.39
C THR A 306 8.02 80.55 3.36
N ARG A 307 8.49 81.73 2.92
CA ARG A 307 9.68 81.86 2.07
C ARG A 307 10.97 81.59 2.86
N ALA A 308 11.07 82.09 4.10
CA ALA A 308 12.20 81.84 4.99
C ALA A 308 12.37 80.34 5.32
N GLU A 309 11.28 79.59 5.52
CA GLU A 309 11.34 78.13 5.76
C GLU A 309 12.05 77.34 4.64
N CYS A 310 11.97 77.78 3.38
CA CYS A 310 12.65 77.10 2.26
C CYS A 310 14.16 77.31 2.32
N VAL A 311 14.62 78.55 2.53
CA VAL A 311 16.05 78.88 2.68
C VAL A 311 16.67 78.10 3.84
N LEU A 312 15.94 78.01 4.97
CA LEU A 312 16.37 77.29 6.17
C LEU A 312 16.47 75.76 5.96
N LEU A 313 15.80 75.20 4.95
CA LEU A 313 15.95 73.80 4.55
C LEU A 313 17.17 73.57 3.63
N GLU A 314 17.54 74.57 2.82
CA GLU A 314 18.76 74.54 2.00
C GLU A 314 20.02 74.61 2.87
N GLU A 315 20.04 75.50 3.86
CA GLU A 315 21.12 75.59 4.86
C GLU A 315 21.29 74.29 5.65
N LYS A 316 20.17 73.66 6.07
CA LYS A 316 20.20 72.35 6.75
C LYS A 316 20.76 71.23 5.86
N LEU A 317 20.50 71.26 4.56
CA LEU A 317 21.10 70.32 3.61
C LEU A 317 22.61 70.52 3.50
N ALA A 318 23.08 71.78 3.46
CA ALA A 318 24.50 72.11 3.43
C ALA A 318 25.24 71.63 4.70
N ALA A 319 24.68 71.88 5.89
CA ALA A 319 25.24 71.39 7.16
C ALA A 319 25.32 69.85 7.20
N ALA A 320 24.27 69.15 6.75
CA ALA A 320 24.25 67.69 6.69
C ALA A 320 25.29 67.11 5.70
N ASN A 321 25.62 67.83 4.62
CA ASN A 321 26.70 67.44 3.72
C ASN A 321 28.08 67.49 4.41
N GLN A 322 28.31 68.49 5.26
CA GLN A 322 29.59 68.71 5.92
C GLN A 322 29.83 67.73 7.08
N GLU A 323 28.79 67.43 7.86
CA GLU A 323 28.81 66.40 8.92
C GLU A 323 29.11 64.99 8.36
N PHE A 324 28.57 64.67 7.17
CA PHE A 324 28.77 63.39 6.50
C PHE A 324 30.26 63.12 6.16
N MET A 325 30.98 64.13 5.66
CA MET A 325 32.40 63.98 5.27
C MET A 325 33.31 63.67 6.47
N SER A 326 32.99 64.18 7.67
CA SER A 326 33.77 63.90 8.89
C SER A 326 33.64 62.43 9.29
N MET A 327 32.41 61.91 9.33
CA MET A 327 32.16 60.52 9.74
C MET A 327 32.61 59.48 8.71
N GLU A 328 32.87 59.86 7.46
CA GLU A 328 33.42 58.96 6.44
C GLU A 328 34.85 58.51 6.79
N ASN A 329 35.66 59.41 7.37
CA ASN A 329 37.00 59.09 7.86
C ASN A 329 36.96 58.19 9.11
N GLU A 330 36.08 58.46 10.06
CA GLU A 330 35.89 57.61 11.26
C GLU A 330 35.43 56.19 10.88
N ASN A 331 34.56 56.07 9.86
CA ASN A 331 34.11 54.78 9.33
C ASN A 331 35.28 53.97 8.74
N ALA A 332 36.30 54.61 8.18
CA ALA A 332 37.50 53.93 7.68
C ALA A 332 38.35 53.30 8.81
N GLU A 333 38.39 53.92 9.99
CA GLU A 333 39.09 53.37 11.16
C GLU A 333 38.31 52.22 11.80
N VAL A 334 36.98 52.36 11.95
CA VAL A 334 36.10 51.29 12.46
C VAL A 334 36.18 50.02 11.60
N ARG A 335 36.41 50.15 10.29
CA ARG A 335 36.65 49.00 9.39
C ARG A 335 37.98 48.28 9.66
N LYS A 336 39.02 48.98 10.13
CA LYS A 336 40.29 48.35 10.55
C LYS A 336 40.10 47.59 11.87
N GLU A 337 39.42 48.19 12.84
CA GLU A 337 39.07 47.55 14.12
C GLU A 337 38.26 46.25 13.88
N TYR A 338 37.29 46.28 12.95
CA TYR A 338 36.51 45.10 12.55
C TYR A 338 37.39 43.96 11.97
N LEU A 339 38.45 44.29 11.24
CA LEU A 339 39.37 43.31 10.67
C LEU A 339 40.23 42.61 11.74
N GLU A 340 40.59 43.31 12.82
CA GLU A 340 41.29 42.71 13.96
C GLU A 340 40.41 41.73 14.74
N TRP A 341 39.11 42.02 14.87
CA TRP A 341 38.15 41.08 15.45
C TRP A 341 37.99 39.81 14.61
N ASN A 342 38.00 39.91 13.27
CA ASN A 342 37.99 38.73 12.39
C ASN A 342 39.24 37.84 12.59
N ARG A 343 40.44 38.42 12.79
CA ARG A 343 41.65 37.62 13.10
C ARG A 343 41.56 36.86 14.43
N LYS A 344 40.88 37.43 15.43
CA LYS A 344 40.65 36.76 16.72
C LYS A 344 39.63 35.62 16.60
N GLU A 345 38.66 35.76 15.69
CA GLU A 345 37.69 34.71 15.35
C GLU A 345 38.40 33.51 14.70
N GLU A 346 39.27 33.73 13.71
CA GLU A 346 40.08 32.68 13.05
C GLU A 346 40.94 31.86 14.04
N GLU A 347 41.55 32.50 15.03
CA GLU A 347 42.39 31.81 16.02
C GLU A 347 41.54 31.00 17.03
N LEU A 348 40.35 31.50 17.38
CA LEU A 348 39.42 30.80 18.25
C LEU A 348 38.78 29.58 17.55
N ASP A 349 38.54 29.65 16.24
CA ASP A 349 38.05 28.51 15.46
C ASP A 349 39.07 27.36 15.35
N LYS A 350 40.39 27.66 15.34
CA LYS A 350 41.43 26.62 15.51
C LYS A 350 41.32 25.91 16.86
N GLN A 351 41.07 26.66 17.93
CA GLN A 351 40.92 26.09 19.27
C GLN A 351 39.66 25.22 19.40
N LYS A 352 38.53 25.65 18.80
CA LYS A 352 37.31 24.82 18.67
C LYS A 352 37.60 23.50 17.98
N SER A 353 38.32 23.52 16.85
CA SER A 353 38.64 22.33 16.06
C SER A 353 39.39 21.28 16.91
N VAL A 354 40.41 21.71 17.66
CA VAL A 354 41.18 20.82 18.55
C VAL A 354 40.31 20.26 19.69
N LEU A 355 39.41 21.06 20.26
CA LEU A 355 38.50 20.61 21.32
C LEU A 355 37.46 19.61 20.81
N ASN A 356 36.85 19.89 19.65
CA ASN A 356 35.83 19.04 19.05
C ASN A 356 36.39 17.64 18.71
N ASN A 357 37.64 17.56 18.25
CA ASN A 357 38.32 16.28 18.01
C ASN A 357 38.49 15.46 19.31
N LYS A 358 38.80 16.10 20.44
CA LYS A 358 38.90 15.43 21.75
C LYS A 358 37.55 14.97 22.30
N ILE A 359 36.49 15.77 22.10
CA ILE A 359 35.11 15.38 22.43
C ILE A 359 34.73 14.13 21.63
N ALA A 360 34.96 14.13 20.32
CA ALA A 360 34.65 12.99 19.46
C ALA A 360 35.40 11.69 19.86
N GLU A 361 36.65 11.80 20.31
CA GLU A 361 37.42 10.66 20.83
C GLU A 361 36.83 10.09 22.13
N ILE A 362 36.45 10.94 23.08
CA ILE A 362 35.83 10.55 24.36
C ILE A 362 34.46 9.92 24.10
N ASP A 363 33.62 10.52 23.24
CA ASP A 363 32.32 9.98 22.88
C ASP A 363 32.42 8.62 22.19
N SER A 364 33.47 8.40 21.37
CA SER A 364 33.73 7.10 20.76
C SER A 364 34.06 6.03 21.80
N LYS A 365 34.87 6.36 22.82
CA LYS A 365 35.17 5.46 23.95
C LYS A 365 33.93 5.18 24.81
N ILE A 366 33.09 6.19 25.03
CA ILE A 366 31.81 6.05 25.75
C ILE A 366 30.86 5.11 24.99
N ARG A 367 30.76 5.23 23.66
CA ARG A 367 29.97 4.31 22.81
C ARG A 367 30.46 2.87 22.93
N ALA A 368 31.76 2.63 22.75
CA ALA A 368 32.33 1.28 22.83
C ALA A 368 32.10 0.58 24.18
N VAL A 369 32.26 1.29 25.31
CA VAL A 369 31.97 0.72 26.65
C VAL A 369 30.47 0.48 26.84
N LYS A 370 29.60 1.36 26.32
CA LYS A 370 28.15 1.19 26.38
C LYS A 370 27.67 0.00 25.55
N GLU A 371 28.26 -0.22 24.37
CA GLU A 371 28.00 -1.38 23.52
C GLU A 371 28.43 -2.69 24.21
N ALA A 372 29.58 -2.71 24.87
CA ALA A 372 30.03 -3.87 25.65
C ALA A 372 29.07 -4.22 26.80
N ILE A 373 28.54 -3.22 27.51
CA ILE A 373 27.52 -3.42 28.56
C ILE A 373 26.20 -3.93 27.96
N ASP A 374 25.78 -3.42 26.80
CA ASP A 374 24.54 -3.87 26.16
C ASP A 374 24.65 -5.33 25.68
N ILE A 375 25.79 -5.71 25.10
CA ILE A 375 26.08 -7.09 24.65
C ILE A 375 25.98 -8.09 25.83
N ASP A 376 26.51 -7.75 27.00
CA ASP A 376 26.41 -8.61 28.20
C ASP A 376 24.97 -8.75 28.72
N GLN A 377 24.16 -7.69 28.60
CA GLN A 377 22.75 -7.69 29.00
C GLN A 377 21.78 -8.34 27.98
N GLN A 378 22.17 -8.45 26.71
CA GLN A 378 21.30 -8.95 25.63
C GLN A 378 20.70 -10.36 25.89
N PRO A 379 21.44 -11.37 26.41
CA PRO A 379 20.86 -12.68 26.69
C PRO A 379 19.70 -12.61 27.69
N PHE A 380 19.80 -11.79 28.73
CA PHE A 380 18.73 -11.60 29.71
C PHE A 380 17.53 -10.88 29.10
N ARG A 381 17.75 -9.80 28.34
CA ARG A 381 16.66 -9.07 27.67
C ARG A 381 15.87 -9.96 26.71
N LYS A 382 16.55 -10.76 25.87
CA LYS A 382 15.86 -11.69 24.96
C LYS A 382 15.03 -12.73 25.72
N LYS A 383 15.50 -13.27 26.85
CA LYS A 383 14.70 -14.16 27.71
C LYS A 383 13.51 -13.44 28.34
N PHE A 384 13.66 -12.18 28.73
CA PHE A 384 12.58 -11.34 29.25
C PHE A 384 11.52 -11.00 28.19
N ASP A 385 11.92 -10.75 26.94
CA ASP A 385 10.97 -10.55 25.83
C ASP A 385 10.12 -11.81 25.57
N VAL A 386 10.72 -13.00 25.66
CA VAL A 386 9.99 -14.27 25.59
C VAL A 386 9.02 -14.43 26.76
N LEU A 387 9.41 -14.05 27.98
CA LEU A 387 8.52 -14.02 29.16
C LEU A 387 7.35 -13.04 28.94
N LYS A 388 7.61 -11.83 28.44
CA LYS A 388 6.60 -10.81 28.14
C LYS A 388 5.59 -11.27 27.08
N GLY A 389 6.09 -11.81 25.97
CA GLY A 389 5.23 -12.32 24.89
C GLY A 389 4.36 -13.51 25.30
N ASN A 390 4.87 -14.39 26.17
CA ASN A 390 4.16 -15.61 26.56
C ASN A 390 3.36 -15.50 27.86
N GLY A 391 3.72 -14.57 28.74
CA GLY A 391 3.07 -14.31 30.02
C GLY A 391 2.07 -13.14 30.00
N ARG A 392 1.74 -12.59 28.82
CA ARG A 392 0.88 -11.38 28.68
C ARG A 392 -0.50 -11.51 29.36
N GLU A 393 -1.14 -12.67 29.26
CA GLU A 393 -2.44 -12.94 29.91
C GLU A 393 -2.35 -12.90 31.44
N MET A 394 -1.18 -13.26 31.98
CA MET A 394 -0.88 -13.30 33.41
C MET A 394 -0.19 -12.03 33.91
N LYS A 395 0.23 -11.13 33.00
CA LYS A 395 1.06 -9.93 33.22
C LYS A 395 2.38 -10.25 33.95
N CYS A 396 3.06 -11.33 33.53
CA CYS A 396 4.33 -11.75 34.14
C CYS A 396 5.45 -10.70 34.03
N ASP A 397 5.42 -9.83 33.01
CA ASP A 397 6.37 -8.74 32.84
C ASP A 397 6.15 -7.60 33.84
N GLU A 398 4.89 -7.18 34.08
CA GLU A 398 4.55 -6.21 35.13
C GLU A 398 4.93 -6.75 36.52
N ALA A 399 4.64 -8.03 36.80
CA ALA A 399 5.00 -8.69 38.06
C ALA A 399 6.51 -8.74 38.28
N TRP A 400 7.29 -9.09 37.25
CA TRP A 400 8.75 -9.13 37.34
C TRP A 400 9.37 -7.74 37.54
N GLN A 401 8.89 -6.73 36.80
CA GLN A 401 9.36 -5.34 36.95
C GLN A 401 9.05 -4.78 38.35
N TRP A 402 7.87 -5.11 38.90
CA TRP A 402 7.55 -4.72 40.27
C TRP A 402 8.46 -5.40 41.29
N TYR A 403 8.69 -6.71 41.17
CA TYR A 403 9.66 -7.43 42.00
C TYR A 403 11.06 -6.79 41.93
N GLU A 404 11.55 -6.47 40.73
CA GLU A 404 12.85 -5.84 40.54
C GLU A 404 12.93 -4.45 41.22
N SER A 405 11.86 -3.66 41.13
CA SER A 405 11.77 -2.36 41.82
C SER A 405 11.67 -2.43 43.34
N GLN A 406 11.29 -3.59 43.90
CA GLN A 406 11.06 -3.81 45.34
C GLN A 406 11.94 -4.93 45.92
N LYS A 407 13.03 -5.29 45.23
CA LYS A 407 13.85 -6.47 45.51
C LYS A 407 14.38 -6.56 46.94
N GLU A 408 14.63 -5.42 47.57
CA GLU A 408 15.10 -5.32 48.97
C GLU A 408 14.05 -5.77 50.02
N LYS A 409 12.77 -5.84 49.64
CA LYS A 409 11.68 -6.29 50.54
C LYS A 409 11.51 -7.82 50.58
N PHE A 410 12.12 -8.53 49.64
CA PHE A 410 12.03 -9.99 49.53
C PHE A 410 13.15 -10.65 50.33
N ARG A 411 12.83 -11.71 51.07
CA ARG A 411 13.83 -12.45 51.84
C ARG A 411 14.71 -13.34 50.96
N TYR A 412 14.13 -13.89 49.90
CA TYR A 412 14.82 -14.75 48.93
C TYR A 412 14.63 -14.25 47.49
N PRO A 413 15.58 -14.53 46.58
CA PRO A 413 15.41 -14.19 45.18
C PRO A 413 14.26 -14.99 44.56
N VAL A 414 13.32 -14.29 43.92
CA VAL A 414 12.24 -14.91 43.16
C VAL A 414 12.79 -15.41 41.82
N LEU A 415 12.49 -16.66 41.48
CA LEU A 415 13.07 -17.34 40.31
C LEU A 415 11.98 -17.75 39.32
N VAL A 416 12.17 -17.43 38.04
CA VAL A 416 11.30 -17.90 36.95
C VAL A 416 12.10 -18.84 36.04
N PRO A 417 11.68 -20.10 35.80
CA PRO A 417 12.43 -21.05 35.00
C PRO A 417 12.83 -20.51 33.62
N LEU A 418 11.91 -19.81 32.94
CA LEU A 418 12.17 -19.18 31.65
C LEU A 418 13.24 -18.06 31.68
N LEU A 419 13.53 -17.43 32.82
CA LEU A 419 14.61 -16.43 32.89
C LEU A 419 15.96 -17.08 33.25
N PHE A 420 15.96 -18.05 34.17
CA PHE A 420 17.18 -18.60 34.77
C PHE A 420 17.66 -19.93 34.18
N MET A 421 16.89 -20.56 33.29
CA MET A 421 17.35 -21.72 32.52
C MET A 421 18.31 -21.29 31.40
N SER A 422 19.37 -22.09 31.18
CA SER A 422 20.24 -21.99 30.00
C SER A 422 20.52 -23.39 29.43
N LEU A 423 20.39 -23.56 28.11
CA LEU A 423 20.49 -24.84 27.42
C LEU A 423 21.91 -25.14 26.95
N VAL A 424 22.21 -26.43 26.80
CA VAL A 424 23.50 -26.93 26.29
C VAL A 424 23.63 -26.77 24.77
N ASN A 425 22.55 -26.99 24.01
CA ASN A 425 22.48 -26.85 22.55
C ASN A 425 21.05 -26.51 22.10
N ASP A 426 20.86 -26.11 20.83
CA ASP A 426 19.53 -25.72 20.32
C ASP A 426 18.56 -26.92 20.27
N ASP A 427 19.07 -28.12 19.99
CA ASP A 427 18.26 -29.35 19.97
C ASP A 427 17.62 -29.66 21.34
N ALA A 428 18.27 -29.26 22.44
CA ALA A 428 17.71 -29.39 23.78
C ALA A 428 16.37 -28.67 23.94
N ALA A 429 16.15 -27.56 23.22
CA ALA A 429 14.89 -26.82 23.27
C ALA A 429 13.74 -27.70 22.77
N VAL A 430 13.93 -28.43 21.66
CA VAL A 430 12.91 -29.32 21.08
C VAL A 430 12.51 -30.41 22.07
N TYR A 431 13.48 -31.06 22.72
CA TYR A 431 13.18 -32.10 23.71
C TYR A 431 12.47 -31.52 24.94
N LEU A 432 12.98 -30.43 25.51
CA LEU A 432 12.44 -29.85 26.75
C LEU A 432 11.05 -29.21 26.54
N GLU A 433 10.77 -28.57 25.41
CA GLU A 433 9.44 -28.00 25.10
C GLU A 433 8.37 -29.08 24.82
N ASN A 434 8.77 -30.29 24.43
CA ASN A 434 7.87 -31.44 24.31
C ASN A 434 7.64 -32.19 25.65
N ILE A 435 8.40 -31.85 26.70
CA ILE A 435 8.27 -32.43 28.03
C ILE A 435 7.61 -31.44 29.02
N ILE A 436 8.17 -30.24 29.16
CA ILE A 436 7.74 -29.21 30.13
C ILE A 436 6.55 -28.44 29.55
N ALA A 437 5.46 -28.33 30.32
CA ALA A 437 4.32 -27.53 29.87
C ALA A 437 4.59 -26.03 30.00
N ARG A 438 4.07 -25.23 29.06
CA ARG A 438 4.24 -23.76 28.99
C ARG A 438 3.97 -23.05 30.32
N ARG A 439 2.96 -23.49 31.07
CA ARG A 439 2.58 -22.92 32.38
C ARG A 439 3.69 -23.02 33.44
N ASP A 440 4.51 -24.07 33.35
CA ASP A 440 5.53 -24.43 34.35
C ASP A 440 6.85 -23.69 34.04
N LEU A 441 7.10 -23.35 32.77
CA LEU A 441 8.18 -22.43 32.38
C LEU A 441 7.92 -20.99 32.86
N LEU A 442 6.64 -20.58 32.91
CA LEU A 442 6.17 -19.26 33.37
C LEU A 442 5.92 -19.20 34.90
N MET A 443 6.30 -20.23 35.66
CA MET A 443 6.08 -20.30 37.11
C MET A 443 6.99 -19.34 37.87
N PHE A 444 6.45 -18.61 38.85
CA PHE A 444 7.25 -17.86 39.82
C PHE A 444 7.53 -18.74 41.04
N ILE A 445 8.81 -19.01 41.29
CA ILE A 445 9.28 -19.89 42.35
C ILE A 445 9.77 -19.04 43.52
N PHE A 446 9.22 -19.34 44.70
CA PHE A 446 9.50 -18.70 45.99
C PHE A 446 10.09 -19.73 46.97
N ARG A 447 10.78 -19.27 48.01
CA ARG A 447 11.30 -20.13 49.09
C ARG A 447 10.54 -20.03 50.41
N CYS A 448 9.66 -19.03 50.56
CA CYS A 448 8.78 -18.91 51.73
C CYS A 448 7.41 -18.33 51.34
N LYS A 449 6.44 -18.45 52.25
CA LYS A 449 5.03 -18.07 51.98
C LYS A 449 4.85 -16.55 51.99
N GLU A 450 5.66 -15.85 52.77
CA GLU A 450 5.62 -14.39 52.92
C GLU A 450 6.00 -13.70 51.60
N ASP A 451 7.13 -14.12 50.99
CA ASP A 451 7.58 -13.63 49.69
C ASP A 451 6.55 -13.92 48.57
N GLU A 452 5.89 -15.09 48.61
CA GLU A 452 4.82 -15.43 47.65
C GLU A 452 3.61 -14.48 47.80
N LEU A 453 3.16 -14.24 49.03
CA LEU A 453 2.01 -13.36 49.31
C LEU A 453 2.25 -11.92 48.86
N LEU A 454 3.49 -11.42 48.93
CA LEU A 454 3.85 -10.10 48.42
C LEU A 454 3.60 -9.95 46.92
N LEU A 455 3.87 -10.99 46.12
CA LEU A 455 3.71 -10.93 44.65
C LEU A 455 2.36 -11.46 44.16
N THR A 456 1.60 -12.15 45.02
CA THR A 456 0.29 -12.77 44.68
C THR A 456 -0.92 -12.13 45.38
N ASP A 457 -0.75 -10.99 46.08
CA ASP A 457 -1.87 -10.22 46.64
C ASP A 457 -2.89 -9.88 45.54
N LYS A 458 -4.18 -10.12 45.83
CA LYS A 458 -5.33 -9.84 44.96
C LYS A 458 -5.47 -8.36 44.58
N ARG A 459 -4.74 -7.46 45.26
CA ARG A 459 -4.63 -6.03 44.92
C ARG A 459 -3.80 -5.77 43.66
N HIS A 460 -2.93 -6.70 43.27
CA HIS A 460 -2.10 -6.53 42.07
C HIS A 460 -2.88 -6.82 40.79
N PRO A 461 -2.56 -6.14 39.67
CA PRO A 461 -3.26 -6.33 38.39
C PRO A 461 -2.87 -7.62 37.66
N TRP A 462 -1.79 -8.29 38.08
CA TRP A 462 -1.30 -9.55 37.50
C TRP A 462 -1.86 -10.78 38.21
N LYS A 463 -1.86 -11.91 37.49
CA LYS A 463 -2.30 -13.22 37.99
C LYS A 463 -1.26 -14.27 37.62
N ILE A 464 -0.11 -14.18 38.28
CA ILE A 464 1.00 -15.09 38.10
C ILE A 464 0.69 -16.47 38.70
N ASN A 465 1.27 -17.52 38.12
CA ASN A 465 1.33 -18.83 38.77
C ASN A 465 2.50 -18.79 39.74
N SER A 466 2.29 -19.26 40.96
CA SER A 466 3.30 -19.32 42.01
C SER A 466 3.50 -20.74 42.55
N CYS A 467 4.71 -21.02 43.01
CA CYS A 467 5.07 -22.24 43.71
C CYS A 467 6.09 -21.93 44.81
N ILE A 468 5.92 -22.53 45.99
CA ILE A 468 6.91 -22.50 47.07
C ILE A 468 7.69 -23.82 47.02
N ILE A 469 9.01 -23.75 47.19
CA ILE A 469 9.87 -24.93 47.26
C ILE A 469 10.69 -24.87 48.54
N SER A 470 10.57 -25.93 49.34
CA SER A 470 11.31 -26.12 50.58
C SER A 470 12.72 -26.68 50.32
N ASP A 471 13.63 -26.47 51.26
CA ASP A 471 15.01 -26.96 51.14
C ASP A 471 15.10 -28.51 51.17
N GLU A 472 14.11 -29.16 51.78
CA GLU A 472 13.90 -30.61 51.70
C GLU A 472 13.56 -31.08 50.27
N GLU A 473 12.75 -30.31 49.54
CA GLU A 473 12.46 -30.60 48.12
C GLU A 473 13.65 -30.31 47.21
N ILE A 474 14.43 -29.25 47.50
CA ILE A 474 15.67 -28.95 46.76
C ILE A 474 16.66 -30.11 46.91
N THR A 475 16.88 -30.60 48.14
CA THR A 475 17.79 -31.72 48.39
C THR A 475 17.27 -33.07 47.87
N ARG A 476 15.95 -33.26 47.82
CA ARG A 476 15.32 -34.49 47.29
C ARG A 476 15.31 -34.55 45.76
N PHE A 477 15.00 -33.44 45.08
CA PHE A 477 14.82 -33.39 43.62
C PHE A 477 15.98 -32.71 42.86
N GLY A 478 16.97 -32.17 43.56
CA GLY A 478 18.17 -31.56 42.97
C GLY A 478 19.28 -32.56 42.59
N LYS A 479 19.13 -33.85 42.91
CA LYS A 479 20.14 -34.87 42.54
C LYS A 479 20.09 -35.18 41.04
N GLU A 480 21.24 -35.08 40.39
CA GLU A 480 21.42 -35.52 39.00
C GLU A 480 21.69 -37.02 38.96
N GLU A 481 20.79 -37.79 38.37
CA GLU A 481 20.99 -39.22 38.12
C GLU A 481 21.79 -39.40 36.82
N SER A 482 22.96 -40.03 36.92
CA SER A 482 23.71 -40.50 35.74
C SER A 482 22.95 -41.63 35.05
N ILE A 483 22.96 -41.64 33.72
CA ILE A 483 22.24 -42.65 32.92
C ILE A 483 22.67 -44.06 33.32
N PRO A 484 21.72 -44.94 33.72
CA PRO A 484 22.02 -46.35 33.96
C PRO A 484 22.57 -47.03 32.70
N ALA A 485 23.64 -47.82 32.84
CA ALA A 485 24.33 -48.46 31.71
C ALA A 485 23.42 -49.30 30.78
N HIS A 486 22.32 -49.86 31.31
CA HIS A 486 21.34 -50.61 30.53
C HIS A 486 20.53 -49.74 29.54
N LEU A 487 20.39 -48.44 29.80
CA LEU A 487 19.76 -47.49 28.86
C LEU A 487 20.73 -47.11 27.75
N SER A 488 22.02 -46.95 28.06
CA SER A 488 23.05 -46.67 27.05
C SER A 488 23.16 -47.78 26.01
N SER A 489 23.05 -49.06 26.41
CA SER A 489 22.99 -50.19 25.47
C SER A 489 21.74 -50.21 24.58
N LEU A 490 20.66 -49.52 24.97
CA LEU A 490 19.42 -49.39 24.20
C LEU A 490 19.38 -48.12 23.32
N GLY A 491 20.46 -47.34 23.27
CA GLY A 491 20.58 -46.15 22.40
C GLY A 491 20.23 -44.81 23.04
N PHE A 492 20.11 -44.75 24.38
CA PHE A 492 19.87 -43.53 25.16
C PHE A 492 21.18 -42.82 25.56
N THR A 493 21.26 -41.51 25.32
CA THR A 493 22.50 -40.72 25.46
C THR A 493 22.50 -39.70 26.57
N TYR A 494 21.33 -39.19 26.99
CA TYR A 494 21.16 -38.19 28.07
C TYR A 494 19.86 -38.42 28.84
N MET A 495 19.79 -38.02 30.12
CA MET A 495 18.50 -37.76 30.78
C MET A 495 18.07 -36.32 30.46
N ALA A 496 16.76 -36.05 30.44
CA ALA A 496 16.26 -34.70 30.13
C ALA A 496 16.76 -33.63 31.13
N SER A 497 17.10 -34.03 32.37
CA SER A 497 17.75 -33.15 33.35
C SER A 497 19.17 -32.69 32.96
N ASN A 498 19.88 -33.40 32.08
CA ASN A 498 21.23 -33.03 31.64
C ASN A 498 21.23 -32.00 30.49
N LEU A 499 20.09 -31.73 29.87
CA LEU A 499 19.98 -30.83 28.72
C LEU A 499 20.01 -29.33 29.07
N TYR A 500 19.88 -28.98 30.34
CA TYR A 500 19.82 -27.59 30.79
C TYR A 500 20.57 -27.37 32.10
N THR A 501 20.94 -26.12 32.31
CA THR A 501 21.50 -25.59 33.57
C THR A 501 20.55 -24.53 34.13
N ALA A 502 20.34 -24.54 35.44
CA ALA A 502 19.51 -23.59 36.17
C ALA A 502 19.88 -23.64 37.66
N PRO A 503 19.49 -22.63 38.48
CA PRO A 503 19.63 -22.70 39.93
C PRO A 503 18.91 -23.91 40.54
N ASP A 504 19.41 -24.41 41.68
CA ASP A 504 18.94 -25.69 42.26
C ASP A 504 17.44 -25.72 42.58
N ALA A 505 16.86 -24.59 43.02
CA ALA A 505 15.41 -24.47 43.22
C ALA A 505 14.62 -24.61 41.90
N VAL A 506 15.14 -24.11 40.78
CA VAL A 506 14.53 -24.26 39.45
C VAL A 506 14.67 -25.71 38.96
N LYS A 507 15.83 -26.34 39.17
CA LYS A 507 16.03 -27.77 38.85
C LYS A 507 15.08 -28.65 39.64
N ALA A 508 14.98 -28.43 40.95
CA ALA A 508 14.10 -29.17 41.85
C ALA A 508 12.62 -29.01 41.45
N TYR A 509 12.18 -27.80 41.10
CA TYR A 509 10.83 -27.53 40.59
C TYR A 509 10.51 -28.40 39.36
N LEU A 510 11.35 -28.31 38.33
CA LEU A 510 11.12 -28.98 37.05
C LEU A 510 11.26 -30.50 37.18
N ASN A 511 12.15 -30.98 38.06
CA ASN A 511 12.24 -32.39 38.41
C ASN A 511 11.02 -32.90 39.17
N ASN A 512 10.39 -32.10 40.02
CA ASN A 512 9.15 -32.47 40.72
C ASN A 512 7.96 -32.52 39.72
N VAL A 513 7.73 -31.44 38.96
CA VAL A 513 6.55 -31.30 38.09
C VAL A 513 6.64 -32.11 36.79
N ALA A 514 7.79 -32.10 36.12
CA ALA A 514 7.98 -32.73 34.81
C ALA A 514 8.81 -34.02 34.84
N SER A 515 9.35 -34.42 36.02
CA SER A 515 10.15 -35.65 36.18
C SER A 515 11.33 -35.76 35.20
N LEU A 516 12.00 -34.65 34.90
CA LEU A 516 13.08 -34.59 33.88
C LEU A 516 14.24 -35.56 34.18
N HIS A 517 14.59 -35.74 35.45
CA HIS A 517 15.54 -36.75 35.94
C HIS A 517 15.17 -38.21 35.59
N LYS A 518 13.93 -38.50 35.17
CA LYS A 518 13.43 -39.85 34.83
C LYS A 518 13.04 -40.03 33.37
N ILE A 519 13.36 -39.06 32.50
CA ILE A 519 13.01 -39.14 31.08
C ILE A 519 14.31 -39.30 30.28
N PRO A 520 14.62 -40.50 29.78
CA PRO A 520 15.79 -40.72 28.94
C PRO A 520 15.54 -40.24 27.51
N ILE A 521 16.60 -39.79 26.85
CA ILE A 521 16.60 -39.24 25.50
C ILE A 521 17.45 -40.11 24.59
N GLY A 522 16.77 -40.68 23.59
CA GLY A 522 17.26 -41.70 22.67
C GLY A 522 17.69 -41.12 21.33
N THR A 523 18.64 -41.79 20.70
CA THR A 523 19.06 -41.49 19.32
C THR A 523 18.23 -42.29 18.32
N GLN A 524 18.51 -42.12 17.02
CA GLN A 524 17.89 -42.92 15.96
C GLN A 524 18.07 -44.45 16.15
N THR A 525 19.09 -44.89 16.90
CA THR A 525 19.29 -46.32 17.20
C THR A 525 18.21 -46.90 18.11
N ALA A 526 17.72 -46.13 19.09
CA ALA A 526 16.59 -46.51 19.94
C ALA A 526 15.27 -46.49 19.14
N GLU A 527 15.13 -45.54 18.22
CA GLU A 527 13.96 -45.39 17.35
C GLU A 527 13.83 -46.56 16.35
N ASN A 528 14.96 -47.03 15.81
CA ASN A 528 14.99 -48.18 14.90
C ASN A 528 14.75 -49.54 15.61
N ARG A 529 14.74 -49.58 16.94
CA ARG A 529 14.51 -50.78 17.77
C ARG A 529 13.35 -50.60 18.76
N LEU A 530 12.34 -49.84 18.34
CA LEU A 530 11.30 -49.33 19.23
C LEU A 530 10.54 -50.41 20.00
N ASP A 531 10.31 -51.59 19.40
CA ASP A 531 9.65 -52.71 20.06
C ASP A 531 10.50 -53.35 21.17
N GLU A 532 11.79 -53.60 20.91
CA GLU A 532 12.75 -54.10 21.91
C GLU A 532 12.88 -53.12 23.09
N VAL A 533 12.96 -51.81 22.77
CA VAL A 533 13.06 -50.74 23.77
C VAL A 533 11.78 -50.64 24.60
N CYS A 534 10.60 -50.73 23.98
CA CYS A 534 9.34 -50.69 24.73
C CYS A 534 9.15 -51.89 25.66
N GLU A 535 9.55 -53.09 25.22
CA GLU A 535 9.45 -54.30 26.03
C GLU A 535 10.45 -54.30 27.20
N ALA A 536 11.65 -53.75 27.00
CA ALA A 536 12.65 -53.56 28.07
C ALA A 536 12.25 -52.48 29.08
N LEU A 537 11.64 -51.37 28.63
CA LEU A 537 11.30 -50.22 29.48
C LEU A 537 9.93 -50.30 30.16
N LYS A 538 9.07 -51.27 29.82
CA LYS A 538 7.68 -51.38 30.29
C LYS A 538 7.48 -51.22 31.81
N ASN A 539 8.45 -51.68 32.60
CA ASN A 539 8.41 -51.64 34.06
C ASN A 539 9.24 -50.49 34.69
N SER A 540 10.11 -49.82 33.93
CA SER A 540 11.06 -48.82 34.45
C SER A 540 10.72 -47.39 34.01
N HIS A 541 10.56 -47.14 32.71
CA HIS A 541 10.43 -45.79 32.15
C HIS A 541 9.16 -45.69 31.30
N ARG A 542 8.14 -44.98 31.81
CA ARG A 542 6.83 -44.82 31.13
C ARG A 542 6.81 -43.78 30.01
N LEU A 543 7.82 -42.93 29.93
CA LEU A 543 7.96 -41.87 28.95
C LEU A 543 9.44 -41.74 28.58
N PHE A 544 9.73 -41.79 27.29
CA PHE A 544 11.04 -41.46 26.73
C PHE A 544 10.85 -40.71 25.41
N LEU A 545 11.89 -39.97 25.01
CA LEU A 545 11.94 -39.30 23.71
C LEU A 545 13.04 -39.96 22.87
N THR A 546 12.87 -40.01 21.57
CA THR A 546 13.89 -40.38 20.57
C THR A 546 14.14 -39.19 19.65
N ASN A 547 14.93 -39.38 18.58
CA ASN A 547 15.29 -38.33 17.63
C ASN A 547 14.06 -37.65 16.98
N SER A 548 13.00 -38.41 16.65
CA SER A 548 11.77 -37.87 16.05
C SER A 548 10.48 -38.13 16.85
N LEU A 549 10.48 -39.09 17.79
CA LEU A 549 9.27 -39.56 18.48
C LEU A 549 9.29 -39.30 19.99
N ARG A 550 8.12 -38.96 20.52
CA ARG A 550 7.78 -39.03 21.94
C ARG A 550 7.02 -40.34 22.17
N VAL A 551 7.56 -41.22 22.99
CA VAL A 551 6.98 -42.55 23.22
C VAL A 551 6.48 -42.66 24.64
N ARG A 552 5.18 -42.94 24.81
CA ARG A 552 4.55 -43.20 26.11
C ARG A 552 4.11 -44.66 26.19
N ILE A 553 4.64 -45.36 27.19
CA ILE A 553 4.24 -46.73 27.51
C ILE A 553 3.13 -46.69 28.56
N SER A 554 2.05 -47.42 28.30
CA SER A 554 0.96 -47.66 29.24
C SER A 554 0.64 -49.15 29.32
N ILE A 555 0.38 -49.65 30.52
CA ILE A 555 -0.04 -51.03 30.75
C ILE A 555 -1.49 -51.01 31.21
N SER A 556 -2.34 -51.80 30.56
CA SER A 556 -3.75 -51.94 30.93
C SER A 556 -3.88 -52.55 32.33
N ARG A 557 -4.52 -51.82 33.25
CA ARG A 557 -4.80 -52.33 34.62
C ARG A 557 -5.75 -53.53 34.64
N TYR A 558 -6.50 -53.76 33.57
CA TYR A 558 -7.52 -54.82 33.49
C TYR A 558 -7.05 -56.05 32.71
N SER A 559 -6.26 -55.85 31.65
CA SER A 559 -5.84 -56.94 30.75
C SER A 559 -4.33 -57.22 30.75
N GLY A 560 -3.52 -56.42 31.44
CA GLY A 560 -2.05 -56.56 31.43
C GLY A 560 -1.37 -56.20 30.10
N ASN A 561 -2.13 -55.99 29.03
CA ASN A 561 -1.59 -55.68 27.71
C ASN A 561 -0.80 -54.36 27.69
N LEU A 562 0.34 -54.40 27.00
CA LEU A 562 1.17 -53.24 26.68
C LEU A 562 0.47 -52.39 25.60
N SER A 563 0.33 -51.10 25.86
CA SER A 563 -0.16 -50.09 24.92
C SER A 563 0.89 -48.98 24.79
N VAL A 564 1.61 -49.01 23.68
CA VAL A 564 2.57 -47.98 23.28
C VAL A 564 1.82 -46.90 22.50
N ARG A 565 2.08 -45.63 22.84
CA ARG A 565 1.63 -44.48 22.05
C ARG A 565 2.83 -43.68 21.58
N THR A 566 2.94 -43.51 20.26
CA THR A 566 3.97 -42.71 19.59
C THR A 566 3.35 -41.40 19.10
N GLU A 567 3.94 -40.28 19.51
CA GLU A 567 3.61 -38.94 19.01
C GLU A 567 4.86 -38.37 18.32
N ALA A 568 4.73 -37.72 17.17
CA ALA A 568 5.86 -37.00 16.57
C ALA A 568 6.24 -35.78 17.44
N LEU A 569 7.54 -35.50 17.57
CA LEU A 569 8.02 -34.32 18.30
C LEU A 569 7.58 -33.03 17.61
N ARG A 570 7.08 -32.07 18.40
CA ARG A 570 6.66 -30.76 17.91
C ARG A 570 7.90 -29.87 17.73
N THR A 571 8.38 -29.77 16.49
CA THR A 571 9.51 -28.93 16.08
C THR A 571 9.16 -27.47 15.81
N SER A 572 7.86 -27.12 15.86
CA SER A 572 7.35 -25.75 15.74
C SER A 572 7.39 -24.96 17.06
N LEU A 573 7.67 -25.64 18.18
CA LEU A 573 7.88 -25.01 19.48
C LEU A 573 9.31 -24.44 19.52
N ARG A 574 9.44 -23.14 19.79
CA ARG A 574 10.70 -22.36 19.76
C ARG A 574 10.82 -21.38 20.94
N LEU A 575 10.22 -21.73 22.07
CA LEU A 575 10.17 -20.90 23.28
C LEU A 575 11.53 -20.82 23.98
N LEU A 576 12.31 -21.90 23.94
CA LEU A 576 13.60 -22.05 24.64
C LEU A 576 14.81 -21.89 23.71
N THR A 577 14.63 -21.63 22.42
CA THR A 577 15.73 -21.42 21.45
C THR A 577 16.57 -20.17 21.77
N VAL A 578 16.07 -19.27 22.62
CA VAL A 578 16.78 -18.07 23.10
C VAL A 578 17.72 -18.39 24.27
N HIS A 579 17.63 -19.60 24.81
CA HIS A 579 18.25 -19.98 26.08
C HIS A 579 19.55 -20.74 25.90
N THR A 580 19.96 -21.06 24.67
CA THR A 580 21.30 -21.57 24.40
C THR A 580 22.35 -20.57 24.83
N ALA A 581 23.32 -21.06 25.60
CA ALA A 581 24.39 -20.22 26.10
C ALA A 581 25.31 -19.82 24.93
N LEU A 582 25.31 -18.52 24.58
CA LEU A 582 26.39 -17.95 23.77
C LEU A 582 27.73 -18.28 24.45
N PRO A 583 28.77 -18.69 23.68
CA PRO A 583 30.07 -19.00 24.26
C PRO A 583 30.59 -17.77 24.99
N LYS A 584 31.00 -17.94 26.25
CA LYS A 584 31.59 -16.88 27.08
C LYS A 584 32.93 -16.45 26.48
N SER A 585 32.88 -15.48 25.57
CA SER A 585 34.06 -14.71 25.18
C SER A 585 34.56 -13.92 26.39
N ASN A 586 35.88 -13.86 26.57
CA ASN A 586 36.53 -13.23 27.72
C ASN A 586 36.08 -11.77 27.92
N THR A 587 35.06 -11.53 28.74
CA THR A 587 34.62 -10.20 29.16
C THR A 587 35.15 -9.88 30.55
N GLN A 588 35.66 -8.65 30.70
CA GLN A 588 35.83 -8.01 32.01
C GLN A 588 34.49 -8.02 32.72
N SER A 589 34.48 -8.08 34.06
CA SER A 589 33.22 -8.12 34.80
C SER A 589 32.38 -6.89 34.49
N LEU A 590 31.04 -7.04 34.44
CA LEU A 590 30.12 -5.91 34.22
C LEU A 590 30.44 -4.72 35.16
N SER A 591 30.84 -5.03 36.40
CA SER A 591 31.26 -4.04 37.41
C SER A 591 32.50 -3.21 37.03
N GLU A 592 33.39 -3.73 36.19
CA GLU A 592 34.58 -3.02 35.71
C GLU A 592 34.24 -2.13 34.51
N LEU A 593 33.35 -2.59 33.61
CA LEU A 593 32.83 -1.79 32.50
C LEU A 593 32.06 -0.56 33.02
N GLU A 594 31.23 -0.74 34.06
CA GLU A 594 30.51 0.36 34.71
C GLU A 594 31.45 1.39 35.37
N LYS A 595 32.55 0.94 35.97
CA LYS A 595 33.61 1.83 36.51
C LYS A 595 34.36 2.58 35.41
N GLN A 596 34.61 1.97 34.26
CA GLN A 596 35.21 2.66 33.11
C GLN A 596 34.25 3.71 32.53
N PHE A 597 32.96 3.36 32.42
CA PHE A 597 31.91 4.25 31.90
C PHE A 597 31.73 5.51 32.77
N THR A 598 31.74 5.37 34.09
CA THR A 598 31.66 6.53 35.01
C THR A 598 32.88 7.44 34.92
N LYS A 599 34.10 6.88 34.78
CA LYS A 599 35.32 7.66 34.56
C LYS A 599 35.29 8.46 33.25
N LEU A 600 34.84 7.86 32.15
CA LEU A 600 34.72 8.54 30.85
C LEU A 600 33.66 9.66 30.88
N LYS A 601 32.55 9.47 31.59
CA LYS A 601 31.56 10.54 31.83
C LYS A 601 32.13 11.76 32.56
N GLY A 602 33.06 11.54 33.51
CA GLY A 602 33.77 12.63 34.18
C GLY A 602 34.56 13.50 33.19
N LEU A 603 35.37 12.87 32.35
CA LEU A 603 36.16 13.54 31.31
C LEU A 603 35.29 14.28 30.27
N ALA A 604 34.13 13.73 29.90
CA ALA A 604 33.18 14.41 29.01
C ALA A 604 32.63 15.71 29.63
N ASN A 605 32.33 15.72 30.93
CA ASN A 605 31.90 16.92 31.64
C ASN A 605 33.01 17.99 31.71
N GLU A 606 34.27 17.61 31.86
CA GLU A 606 35.41 18.54 31.82
C GLU A 606 35.52 19.23 30.45
N MET A 607 35.40 18.47 29.35
CA MET A 607 35.42 19.06 27.99
C MET A 607 34.25 20.01 27.74
N ARG A 608 33.06 19.70 28.29
CA ARG A 608 31.89 20.59 28.23
C ARG A 608 32.14 21.94 28.90
N LEU A 609 32.83 21.97 30.04
CA LEU A 609 33.22 23.21 30.74
C LEU A 609 34.30 24.01 30.00
N VAL A 610 35.12 23.36 29.16
CA VAL A 610 36.04 24.07 28.25
C VAL A 610 35.27 24.68 27.07
N HIS A 611 34.33 23.93 26.48
CA HIS A 611 33.48 24.39 25.39
C HIS A 611 32.65 25.63 25.81
N GLU A 612 32.08 25.62 27.01
CA GLU A 612 31.32 26.75 27.56
C GLU A 612 32.19 28.03 27.72
N ARG A 613 33.46 27.90 28.10
CA ARG A 613 34.41 29.03 28.14
C ARG A 613 34.74 29.55 26.75
N ILE A 614 34.90 28.69 25.74
CA ILE A 614 35.08 29.12 24.35
C ILE A 614 33.84 29.91 23.88
N GLY A 615 32.64 29.44 24.18
CA GLY A 615 31.39 30.14 23.88
C GLY A 615 31.25 31.52 24.57
N GLN A 616 31.86 31.72 25.74
CA GLN A 616 31.95 33.05 26.36
C GLN A 616 32.89 33.99 25.60
N THR A 617 34.05 33.48 25.15
CA THR A 617 34.97 34.28 24.30
C THR A 617 34.39 34.59 22.92
N GLU A 618 33.55 33.72 22.35
CA GLU A 618 32.79 34.01 21.12
C GLU A 618 31.81 35.18 21.30
N LYS A 619 31.05 35.20 22.42
CA LYS A 619 30.16 36.32 22.75
C LYS A 619 30.92 37.63 22.83
N ASN A 620 32.09 37.66 23.46
CA ASN A 620 32.92 38.86 23.55
C ASN A 620 33.40 39.36 22.18
N ILE A 621 33.79 38.46 21.26
CA ILE A 621 34.16 38.81 19.88
C ILE A 621 32.94 39.32 19.10
N ALA A 622 31.79 38.67 19.24
CA ALA A 622 30.54 39.09 18.60
C ALA A 622 30.08 40.48 19.09
N GLU A 623 30.15 40.76 20.39
CA GLU A 623 29.87 42.08 20.97
C GLU A 623 30.82 43.18 20.46
N GLY A 624 32.11 42.84 20.26
CA GLY A 624 33.07 43.75 19.63
C GLY A 624 32.68 44.10 18.19
N ARG A 625 32.37 43.08 17.38
CA ARG A 625 31.93 43.24 15.98
C ARG A 625 30.60 43.98 15.85
N GLU A 626 29.64 43.69 16.73
CA GLU A 626 28.35 44.38 16.81
C GLU A 626 28.53 45.86 17.18
N ARG A 627 29.48 46.20 18.06
CA ARG A 627 29.82 47.59 18.39
C ARG A 627 30.37 48.35 17.17
N CYS A 628 31.26 47.74 16.39
CA CYS A 628 31.75 48.29 15.13
C CYS A 628 30.60 48.43 14.10
N ARG A 629 29.74 47.43 13.99
CA ARG A 629 28.57 47.41 13.08
C ARG A 629 27.60 48.55 13.41
N ARG A 630 27.24 48.76 14.68
CA ARG A 630 26.38 49.88 15.12
C ARG A 630 26.92 51.26 14.74
N LYS A 631 28.24 51.48 14.82
CA LYS A 631 28.86 52.72 14.34
C LYS A 631 28.70 52.88 12.82
N MET A 632 28.90 51.80 12.07
CA MET A 632 28.73 51.77 10.61
C MET A 632 27.26 51.96 10.19
N ASP A 633 26.30 51.42 10.93
CA ASP A 633 24.86 51.60 10.72
C ASP A 633 24.40 53.02 11.09
N ALA A 634 25.00 53.64 12.12
CA ALA A 634 24.74 55.04 12.45
C ALA A 634 25.20 55.99 11.33
N PHE A 635 26.32 55.69 10.68
CA PHE A 635 26.77 56.38 9.47
C PHE A 635 25.76 56.21 8.31
N ILE A 636 25.22 55.01 8.09
CA ILE A 636 24.18 54.76 7.08
C ILE A 636 22.91 55.56 7.39
N LYS A 637 22.42 55.55 8.63
CA LYS A 637 21.24 56.35 9.04
C LYS A 637 21.41 57.85 8.80
N LYS A 638 22.61 58.40 9.03
CA LYS A 638 22.93 59.82 8.73
C LYS A 638 22.98 60.09 7.23
N LYS A 639 23.50 59.15 6.42
CA LYS A 639 23.42 59.20 4.94
C LYS A 639 21.98 59.26 4.44
N ASP A 640 21.07 58.50 5.05
CA ASP A 640 19.67 58.47 4.63
C ASP A 640 18.88 59.70 5.13
N ALA A 641 19.18 60.22 6.32
CA ALA A 641 18.60 61.47 6.83
C ALA A 641 18.89 62.66 5.91
N ARG A 642 20.12 62.76 5.37
CA ARG A 642 20.50 63.73 4.32
C ARG A 642 19.60 63.62 3.08
N ASN A 643 19.32 62.38 2.63
CA ASN A 643 18.47 62.13 1.47
C ASN A 643 17.00 62.56 1.73
N ILE A 644 16.49 62.41 2.95
CA ILE A 644 15.12 62.84 3.34
C ILE A 644 14.99 64.37 3.32
N ILE A 645 15.97 65.12 3.83
CA ILE A 645 15.94 66.60 3.80
C ILE A 645 15.85 67.11 2.35
N SER A 646 16.55 66.44 1.42
CA SER A 646 16.49 66.74 -0.02
C SER A 646 15.11 66.49 -0.68
N SER A 647 14.23 65.67 -0.08
CA SER A 647 12.89 65.43 -0.59
C SER A 647 11.87 66.43 -0.02
N GLN A 648 12.04 66.83 1.25
CA GLN A 648 11.17 67.82 1.90
C GLN A 648 11.26 69.21 1.26
N LEU A 649 12.46 69.64 0.85
CA LEU A 649 12.66 70.91 0.15
C LEU A 649 11.77 71.02 -1.11
N ARG A 650 11.68 69.93 -1.88
CA ARG A 650 10.89 69.85 -3.13
C ARG A 650 9.39 69.98 -2.90
N SER A 651 8.85 69.64 -1.72
CA SER A 651 7.42 69.75 -1.43
C SER A 651 7.00 71.13 -0.89
N LYS A 652 7.88 71.82 -0.16
CA LYS A 652 7.60 73.15 0.40
C LYS A 652 7.58 74.25 -0.66
N ALA A 653 8.41 74.14 -1.69
CA ALA A 653 8.42 75.06 -2.84
C ALA A 653 7.02 75.22 -3.50
N ALA A 654 6.22 74.14 -3.54
CA ALA A 654 4.87 74.17 -4.12
C ALA A 654 3.82 74.93 -3.25
N ARG A 655 4.08 75.15 -1.95
CA ARG A 655 3.11 75.79 -1.02
C ARG A 655 3.13 77.31 -1.05
N ILE A 656 4.26 77.93 -1.40
CA ILE A 656 4.40 79.40 -1.39
C ILE A 656 3.41 80.06 -2.37
N HIS A 657 3.14 79.38 -3.49
CA HIS A 657 2.23 79.81 -4.56
C HIS A 657 0.75 80.03 -4.12
N VAL A 658 0.38 79.64 -2.90
CA VAL A 658 -1.02 79.66 -2.42
C VAL A 658 -1.34 80.84 -1.48
N ILE A 659 -0.32 81.46 -0.85
CA ILE A 659 -0.51 82.35 0.31
C ILE A 659 -0.74 83.84 -0.05
N GLU A 660 -0.49 84.26 -1.29
CA GLU A 660 -0.31 85.68 -1.68
C GLU A 660 -1.59 86.57 -1.70
N ASN A 661 -2.21 86.87 -0.53
CA ASN A 661 -3.56 87.48 -0.37
C ASN A 661 -3.69 88.83 0.42
N ASP A 662 -4.22 88.87 1.67
CA ASP A 662 -5.11 89.97 2.17
C ASP A 662 -4.95 90.46 3.66
N LYS A 663 -5.04 91.79 3.94
CA LYS A 663 -4.46 92.47 5.15
C LYS A 663 -5.41 93.43 5.95
N PRO A 664 -5.37 93.48 7.31
CA PRO A 664 -6.12 94.43 8.19
C PRO A 664 -5.27 95.55 8.87
N ASP A 665 -5.88 96.51 9.61
CA ASP A 665 -5.24 97.79 10.08
C ASP A 665 -5.59 98.27 11.54
N LEU A 666 -5.14 99.49 11.95
CA LEU A 666 -4.76 99.92 13.32
C LEU A 666 -5.41 101.21 13.92
N ASN A 667 -5.25 101.43 15.25
CA ASN A 667 -5.53 102.76 15.86
C ASN A 667 -4.88 103.20 17.22
N ILE A 668 -5.11 102.50 18.35
CA ILE A 668 -5.77 103.17 19.52
C ILE A 668 -4.99 104.12 20.48
N ALA A 669 -4.03 103.66 21.30
CA ALA A 669 -3.95 104.09 22.73
C ALA A 669 -2.86 105.13 23.15
N ALA A 670 -3.20 106.13 24.00
CA ALA A 670 -2.31 107.22 24.47
C ALA A 670 -2.63 107.80 25.89
N LYS A 671 -1.63 108.39 26.63
CA LYS A 671 -1.76 109.69 27.37
C LYS A 671 -0.60 110.23 28.27
N ASN A 672 0.11 109.42 29.05
CA ASN A 672 0.69 109.87 30.36
C ASN A 672 2.15 110.38 30.36
N PHE A 673 2.54 111.28 31.31
CA PHE A 673 3.97 111.54 31.66
C PHE A 673 4.29 112.25 33.02
N GLN A 674 3.85 113.49 33.27
CA GLN A 674 4.72 114.47 33.95
C GLN A 674 4.57 114.66 35.49
N LYS A 675 5.44 114.07 36.36
CA LYS A 675 5.44 114.34 37.83
C LYS A 675 6.72 113.97 38.67
N THR A 676 7.89 114.60 38.53
CA THR A 676 9.11 114.28 39.35
C THR A 676 10.13 115.43 39.53
N LYS A 677 10.22 116.17 40.66
CA LYS A 677 11.30 117.20 40.85
C LYS A 677 11.74 117.70 42.27
N ASP A 678 10.98 117.69 43.36
CA ASP A 678 11.20 118.74 44.41
C ASP A 678 12.06 118.40 45.68
N GLU A 679 13.07 117.52 45.66
CA GLU A 679 13.49 116.77 46.88
C GLU A 679 14.86 117.07 47.58
N ILE A 680 15.76 117.94 47.10
CA ILE A 680 17.22 117.87 47.48
C ILE A 680 17.69 118.57 48.79
N ILE A 681 17.14 119.71 49.23
CA ILE A 681 17.89 120.67 50.10
C ILE A 681 17.91 120.36 51.63
N ALA A 682 17.24 119.31 52.12
CA ALA A 682 16.95 119.14 53.56
C ALA A 682 18.00 118.35 54.40
N GLU A 683 19.10 117.84 53.83
CA GLU A 683 19.86 116.70 54.40
C GLU A 683 20.91 116.99 55.51
N SER A 684 21.29 118.23 55.79
CA SER A 684 22.47 118.52 56.63
C SER A 684 22.21 118.48 58.15
N PHE A 685 21.13 119.11 58.63
CA PHE A 685 20.70 119.05 60.04
C PHE A 685 20.30 117.64 60.48
N GLU A 686 19.97 116.79 59.50
CA GLU A 686 19.70 115.36 59.68
C GLU A 686 20.88 114.60 60.33
N ARG A 687 22.13 115.12 60.27
CA ARG A 687 23.34 114.39 60.72
C ARG A 687 23.45 114.12 62.22
N ILE A 688 23.10 115.08 63.08
CA ILE A 688 23.14 114.85 64.54
C ILE A 688 21.94 114.00 64.96
N GLU A 689 20.79 114.22 64.32
CA GLU A 689 19.61 113.36 64.46
C GLU A 689 19.92 111.91 64.06
N LYS A 690 20.72 111.71 62.98
CA LYS A 690 21.22 110.39 62.54
C LYS A 690 21.96 109.67 63.67
N VAL A 691 22.87 110.29 64.43
CA VAL A 691 23.61 109.57 65.51
C VAL A 691 22.68 109.04 66.61
N ALA A 692 21.70 109.82 67.06
CA ALA A 692 20.71 109.37 68.03
C ALA A 692 19.81 108.26 67.46
N LYS A 693 19.32 108.44 66.22
CA LYS A 693 18.58 107.42 65.46
C LYS A 693 19.38 106.11 65.32
N LEU A 694 20.70 106.16 65.19
CA LEU A 694 21.55 104.97 65.05
C LEU A 694 21.65 104.15 66.36
N MET A 695 21.68 104.78 67.53
CA MET A 695 21.60 104.07 68.82
C MET A 695 20.25 103.36 69.00
N GLU A 696 19.16 104.04 68.66
CA GLU A 696 17.81 103.47 68.74
C GLU A 696 17.61 102.35 67.69
N ARG A 697 18.12 102.54 66.47
CA ARG A 697 18.18 101.52 65.42
C ARG A 697 19.05 100.32 65.83
N ARG A 698 20.11 100.52 66.61
CA ARG A 698 20.93 99.43 67.16
C ARG A 698 20.15 98.59 68.17
N LYS A 699 19.32 99.22 69.02
CA LYS A 699 18.38 98.52 69.91
C LYS A 699 17.31 97.76 69.13
N SER A 700 16.68 98.37 68.13
CA SER A 700 15.67 97.71 67.32
C SER A 700 16.25 96.55 66.49
N LEU A 701 17.49 96.66 65.99
CA LEU A 701 18.17 95.56 65.31
C LEU A 701 18.55 94.41 66.24
N ILE A 702 18.87 94.65 67.51
CA ILE A 702 19.01 93.57 68.51
C ILE A 702 17.66 92.85 68.72
N GLN A 703 16.57 93.61 68.81
CA GLN A 703 15.23 93.04 68.90
C GLN A 703 14.85 92.26 67.64
N ASN A 704 15.16 92.78 66.44
CA ASN A 704 14.92 92.11 65.17
C ASN A 704 15.79 90.86 64.99
N ALA A 705 17.06 90.88 65.40
CA ALA A 705 17.93 89.70 65.38
C ALA A 705 17.43 88.61 66.33
N LEU A 706 17.01 88.97 67.55
CA LEU A 706 16.38 88.06 68.50
C LEU A 706 15.04 87.52 67.98
N PHE A 707 14.23 88.37 67.35
CA PHE A 707 12.95 87.98 66.76
C PHE A 707 13.13 87.07 65.53
N ALA A 708 14.09 87.36 64.65
CA ALA A 708 14.46 86.52 63.50
C ALA A 708 15.00 85.16 63.96
N ARG A 709 15.85 85.14 65.00
CA ARG A 709 16.35 83.92 65.65
C ARG A 709 15.23 83.07 66.27
N LEU A 710 14.29 83.71 66.98
CA LEU A 710 13.12 83.04 67.56
C LEU A 710 12.18 82.52 66.46
N SER A 711 11.99 83.30 65.39
CA SER A 711 11.20 82.93 64.22
C SER A 711 11.83 81.75 63.48
N ALA A 712 13.13 81.79 63.16
CA ALA A 712 13.88 80.67 62.60
C ALA A 712 13.80 79.41 63.50
N LYS A 713 13.84 79.57 64.82
CA LYS A 713 13.68 78.44 65.77
C LYS A 713 12.26 77.88 65.79
N ASN A 714 11.22 78.70 65.59
CA ASN A 714 9.84 78.23 65.45
C ASN A 714 9.61 77.58 64.08
N MET A 715 10.14 78.17 63.01
CA MET A 715 10.12 77.61 61.65
C MET A 715 10.85 76.26 61.57
N LEU A 716 11.94 76.07 62.34
CA LEU A 716 12.59 74.76 62.49
C LEU A 716 11.66 73.69 63.11
N LYS A 717 10.74 74.06 64.00
CA LYS A 717 9.73 73.13 64.54
C LYS A 717 8.64 72.81 63.51
N GLU A 718 8.19 73.80 62.74
CA GLU A 718 7.24 73.55 61.64
C GLU A 718 7.88 72.72 60.53
N LEU A 719 9.16 72.94 60.21
CA LEU A 719 9.93 72.08 59.30
C LEU A 719 10.07 70.65 59.83
N ASP A 720 10.30 70.44 61.13
CA ASP A 720 10.33 69.10 61.73
C ASP A 720 8.96 68.39 61.66
N LYS A 721 7.86 69.13 61.91
CA LYS A 721 6.48 68.61 61.70
C LYS A 721 6.21 68.26 60.24
N LEU A 722 6.60 69.13 59.31
CA LEU A 722 6.42 68.91 57.87
C LEU A 722 7.29 67.76 57.35
N ARG A 723 8.51 67.61 57.86
CA ARG A 723 9.39 66.45 57.56
C ARG A 723 8.79 65.15 58.09
N LYS A 724 8.31 65.12 59.33
CA LYS A 724 7.60 63.94 59.89
C LYS A 724 6.36 63.57 59.07
N ARG A 725 5.54 64.57 58.72
CA ARG A 725 4.37 64.37 57.86
C ARG A 725 4.75 63.87 56.46
N LEU A 726 5.84 64.40 55.90
CA LEU A 726 6.36 63.97 54.60
C LEU A 726 6.87 62.52 54.65
N ASN A 727 7.60 62.13 55.69
CA ASN A 727 8.07 60.76 55.88
C ASN A 727 6.90 59.77 55.97
N CYS A 728 5.84 60.07 56.73
CA CYS A 728 4.64 59.21 56.77
C CYS A 728 3.98 59.08 55.40
N PHE A 729 3.90 60.17 54.61
CA PHE A 729 3.43 60.09 53.23
C PHE A 729 4.38 59.32 52.30
N GLU A 730 5.69 59.32 52.55
CA GLU A 730 6.68 58.53 51.81
C GLU A 730 6.58 57.03 52.15
N GLU A 731 6.33 56.68 53.42
CA GLU A 731 6.05 55.31 53.87
C GLU A 731 4.73 54.77 53.28
N GLU A 732 3.66 55.57 53.27
CA GLU A 732 2.38 55.22 52.62
C GLU A 732 2.51 55.10 51.09
N TYR A 733 3.33 55.95 50.46
CA TYR A 733 3.61 55.90 49.03
C TYR A 733 4.40 54.62 48.67
N GLU A 734 5.42 54.27 49.45
CA GLU A 734 6.21 53.06 49.21
C GLU A 734 5.37 51.79 49.41
N SER A 735 4.50 51.76 50.44
CA SER A 735 3.54 50.67 50.65
C SER A 735 2.60 50.47 49.44
N LYS A 736 2.00 51.55 48.91
CA LYS A 736 1.19 51.48 47.69
C LYS A 736 2.00 51.15 46.44
N SER A 737 3.26 51.57 46.36
CA SER A 737 4.20 51.21 45.29
C SER A 737 4.48 49.70 45.29
N ASP A 738 4.67 49.09 46.46
CA ASP A 738 4.83 47.64 46.59
C ASP A 738 3.52 46.88 46.32
N GLU A 739 2.33 47.39 46.69
CA GLU A 739 1.05 46.85 46.20
C GLU A 739 0.97 46.84 44.66
N ILE A 740 1.44 47.91 44.00
CA ILE A 740 1.52 47.99 42.53
C ILE A 740 2.57 47.01 41.97
N ARG A 741 3.66 46.75 42.71
CA ARG A 741 4.65 45.73 42.35
C ARG A 741 4.06 44.32 42.44
N HIS A 742 3.34 44.01 43.51
CA HIS A 742 2.64 42.73 43.71
C HIS A 742 1.54 42.52 42.67
N THR A 743 0.68 43.50 42.41
CA THR A 743 -0.31 43.42 41.32
C THR A 743 0.35 43.35 39.94
N GLY A 744 1.50 44.00 39.74
CA GLY A 744 2.33 43.85 38.55
C GLY A 744 2.82 42.41 38.34
N ILE A 745 3.16 41.69 39.41
CA ILE A 745 3.51 40.26 39.34
C ILE A 745 2.26 39.42 39.02
N THR A 746 1.10 39.67 39.66
CA THR A 746 -0.13 38.90 39.37
C THR A 746 -0.67 39.15 37.96
N VAL A 747 -0.42 40.32 37.37
CA VAL A 747 -0.66 40.63 35.94
C VAL A 747 0.30 39.84 35.05
N LYS A 748 1.61 39.82 35.36
CA LYS A 748 2.58 39.01 34.60
C LYS A 748 2.19 37.53 34.58
N MET A 749 1.87 36.95 35.74
CA MET A 749 1.43 35.55 35.85
C MET A 749 0.13 35.28 35.08
N ALA A 750 -0.81 36.24 35.02
CA ALA A 750 -2.04 36.08 34.25
C ALA A 750 -1.79 36.16 32.72
N ILE A 751 -0.88 37.03 32.28
CA ILE A 751 -0.44 37.12 30.87
C ILE A 751 0.36 35.88 30.46
N GLU A 752 1.19 35.35 31.35
CA GLU A 752 1.96 34.12 31.14
C GLU A 752 1.03 32.90 31.01
N LYS A 753 0.06 32.75 31.93
CA LYS A 753 -0.99 31.74 31.81
C LYS A 753 -1.81 31.90 30.52
N LEU A 754 -2.15 33.13 30.12
CA LEU A 754 -2.85 33.37 28.84
C LEU A 754 -2.00 32.94 27.63
N LYS A 755 -0.68 33.10 27.67
CA LYS A 755 0.23 32.59 26.63
C LYS A 755 0.28 31.07 26.62
N GLU A 756 0.38 30.43 27.78
CA GLU A 756 0.38 28.97 27.90
C GLU A 756 -0.90 28.34 27.31
N GLU A 757 -2.09 28.84 27.69
CA GLU A 757 -3.33 28.29 27.15
C GLU A 757 -3.49 28.59 25.64
N LYS A 758 -3.07 29.78 25.15
CA LYS A 758 -3.05 30.08 23.71
C LYS A 758 -2.08 29.18 22.94
N GLN A 759 -0.91 28.88 23.50
CA GLN A 759 0.04 27.94 22.91
C GLN A 759 -0.54 26.52 22.82
N ARG A 760 -1.16 26.01 23.91
CA ARG A 760 -1.84 24.69 23.89
C ARG A 760 -2.95 24.62 22.84
N LEU A 761 -3.68 25.72 22.64
CA LEU A 761 -4.70 25.82 21.59
C LEU A 761 -4.07 25.75 20.19
N TYR A 762 -2.96 26.45 19.94
CA TYR A 762 -2.25 26.38 18.65
C TYR A 762 -1.64 25.01 18.38
N GLU A 763 -1.05 24.37 19.39
CA GLU A 763 -0.55 22.99 19.34
C GLU A 763 -1.68 21.99 19.03
N ALA A 764 -2.86 22.15 19.64
CA ALA A 764 -4.04 21.31 19.37
C ALA A 764 -4.59 21.50 17.94
N ILE A 765 -4.55 22.73 17.42
CA ILE A 765 -4.96 23.03 16.04
C ILE A 765 -3.94 22.49 15.03
N GLY A 766 -2.64 22.55 15.36
CA GLY A 766 -1.52 22.07 14.53
C GLY A 766 -0.71 23.20 13.88
N ILE A 767 -0.60 24.36 14.53
CA ILE A 767 0.16 25.52 14.06
C ILE A 767 1.47 25.60 14.83
N GLU A 768 2.60 25.33 14.16
CA GLU A 768 3.94 25.33 14.78
C GLU A 768 4.54 26.74 14.89
N ASP A 769 4.34 27.60 13.88
CA ASP A 769 4.77 29.00 13.86
C ASP A 769 3.57 29.92 13.58
N PRO A 770 3.06 30.71 14.56
CA PRO A 770 1.85 31.50 14.39
C PRO A 770 2.12 32.84 13.69
N SER A 771 1.88 32.93 12.38
CA SER A 771 1.64 34.23 11.75
C SER A 771 0.26 34.77 12.15
N ALA A 772 0.14 36.10 12.26
CA ALA A 772 -1.11 36.72 12.72
C ALA A 772 -2.30 36.46 11.78
N SER A 773 -2.05 36.17 10.49
CA SER A 773 -3.09 35.90 9.49
C SER A 773 -3.59 34.45 9.57
N GLU A 774 -2.67 33.48 9.63
CA GLU A 774 -3.00 32.05 9.68
C GLU A 774 -3.74 31.70 10.98
N VAL A 775 -3.41 32.35 12.09
CA VAL A 775 -4.11 32.17 13.37
C VAL A 775 -5.56 32.67 13.29
N THR A 776 -5.84 33.82 12.67
CA THR A 776 -7.23 34.28 12.47
C THR A 776 -8.01 33.37 11.54
N GLU A 777 -7.42 32.93 10.44
CA GLU A 777 -8.08 32.06 9.46
C GLU A 777 -8.38 30.67 10.06
N ALA A 778 -7.44 30.11 10.84
CA ALA A 778 -7.64 28.86 11.56
C ALA A 778 -8.69 28.96 12.67
N LEU A 779 -8.76 30.09 13.40
CA LEU A 779 -9.81 30.32 14.41
C LEU A 779 -11.20 30.48 13.77
N GLU A 780 -11.31 31.16 12.63
CA GLU A 780 -12.59 31.22 11.88
C GLU A 780 -13.03 29.85 11.37
N ILE A 781 -12.10 29.03 10.87
CA ILE A 781 -12.38 27.65 10.44
C ILE A 781 -12.82 26.80 11.65
N LEU A 782 -12.16 26.98 12.80
CA LEU A 782 -12.48 26.27 14.03
C LEU A 782 -13.86 26.66 14.58
N GLU A 783 -14.23 27.95 14.55
CA GLU A 783 -15.57 28.43 14.94
C GLU A 783 -16.65 27.88 14.01
N LYS A 784 -16.44 27.91 12.69
CA LYS A 784 -17.34 27.27 11.71
C LYS A 784 -17.48 25.76 11.99
N ASN A 785 -16.40 25.08 12.35
CA ASN A 785 -16.44 23.67 12.73
C ASN A 785 -17.19 23.43 14.06
N PHE A 786 -17.08 24.31 15.05
CA PHE A 786 -17.86 24.20 16.29
C PHE A 786 -19.37 24.28 16.02
N ASP A 787 -19.79 25.19 15.14
CA ASP A 787 -21.20 25.33 14.73
C ASP A 787 -21.67 24.12 13.90
N CYS A 788 -20.88 23.69 12.90
CA CYS A 788 -21.22 22.55 12.04
C CYS A 788 -21.35 21.23 12.81
N TYR A 789 -20.56 21.01 13.86
CA TYR A 789 -20.62 19.81 14.70
C TYR A 789 -21.53 19.97 15.93
N ALA A 790 -22.17 21.13 16.11
CA ALA A 790 -23.01 21.48 17.26
C ALA A 790 -22.32 21.19 18.61
N ILE A 791 -21.11 21.75 18.77
CA ILE A 791 -20.30 21.61 19.99
C ILE A 791 -20.88 22.51 21.10
N PRO A 792 -21.04 22.02 22.36
CA PRO A 792 -21.62 22.82 23.44
C PRO A 792 -20.83 24.10 23.78
N ALA A 793 -21.50 25.04 24.45
CA ALA A 793 -20.95 26.36 24.75
C ALA A 793 -20.36 26.49 26.17
N THR A 794 -20.69 25.58 27.09
CA THR A 794 -20.23 25.60 28.49
C THR A 794 -19.22 24.49 28.77
N ASP A 795 -18.28 24.73 29.70
CA ASP A 795 -17.21 23.78 30.04
C ASP A 795 -17.81 22.47 30.62
N ASP A 796 -18.82 22.57 31.49
CA ASP A 796 -19.53 21.42 32.08
C ASP A 796 -20.22 20.52 31.02
N GLU A 797 -20.88 21.13 30.02
CA GLU A 797 -21.50 20.38 28.92
C GLU A 797 -20.46 19.75 27.99
N ILE A 798 -19.32 20.44 27.77
CA ILE A 798 -18.20 19.91 26.99
C ILE A 798 -17.56 18.72 27.72
N GLU A 799 -17.31 18.80 29.03
CA GLU A 799 -16.77 17.68 29.80
C GLU A 799 -17.72 16.49 29.80
N LEU A 800 -19.04 16.71 29.93
CA LEU A 800 -20.05 15.66 29.85
C LEU A 800 -20.12 15.01 28.46
N GLU A 801 -20.16 15.79 27.37
CA GLU A 801 -20.16 15.25 26.00
C GLU A 801 -18.81 14.61 25.62
N LEU A 802 -17.69 15.12 26.13
CA LEU A 802 -16.36 14.55 25.93
C LEU A 802 -16.23 13.19 26.64
N ALA A 803 -16.69 13.09 27.89
CA ALA A 803 -16.78 11.80 28.59
C ALA A 803 -17.76 10.83 27.91
N ARG A 804 -18.84 11.35 27.31
CA ARG A 804 -19.83 10.56 26.56
C ARG A 804 -19.28 10.04 25.24
N GLU A 805 -18.59 10.85 24.45
CA GLU A 805 -17.97 10.45 23.18
C GLU A 805 -16.75 9.55 23.42
N GLN A 806 -15.95 9.80 24.46
CA GLN A 806 -14.89 8.88 24.88
C GLN A 806 -15.47 7.53 25.34
N GLY A 807 -16.52 7.53 26.17
CA GLY A 807 -17.20 6.30 26.57
C GLY A 807 -17.81 5.52 25.40
N LYS A 808 -18.31 6.21 24.35
CA LYS A 808 -18.72 5.57 23.08
C LYS A 808 -17.54 4.99 22.31
N LEU A 809 -16.41 5.71 22.25
CA LEU A 809 -15.20 5.28 21.57
C LEU A 809 -14.56 4.06 22.25
N ASP A 810 -14.55 4.03 23.59
CA ASP A 810 -14.02 2.93 24.40
C ASP A 810 -14.93 1.69 24.37
N ALA A 811 -16.25 1.88 24.24
CA ALA A 811 -17.21 0.80 24.01
C ALA A 811 -17.13 0.20 22.59
N LEU A 812 -16.54 0.92 21.63
CA LEU A 812 -16.27 0.44 20.28
C LEU A 812 -14.99 -0.40 20.25
N HIS A 813 -15.15 -1.73 20.25
CA HIS A 813 -14.04 -2.67 20.11
C HIS A 813 -13.18 -2.39 18.84
N SER A 814 -11.91 -2.80 18.91
CA SER A 814 -10.85 -2.50 17.93
C SER A 814 -10.99 -3.28 16.60
N GLU A 815 -12.14 -3.21 15.96
CA GLU A 815 -12.43 -3.87 14.69
C GLU A 815 -12.32 -2.90 13.51
N GLY A 816 -11.28 -3.09 12.69
CA GLY A 816 -10.99 -2.34 11.46
C GLY A 816 -9.73 -1.46 11.55
N GLU A 817 -8.95 -1.44 10.48
CA GLU A 817 -7.78 -0.58 10.26
C GLU A 817 -7.96 0.32 9.03
N LYS A 818 -7.12 1.35 8.87
CA LYS A 818 -7.07 2.18 7.66
C LYS A 818 -6.87 1.35 6.38
N LYS A 819 -6.12 0.25 6.47
CA LYS A 819 -5.88 -0.71 5.37
C LYS A 819 -7.18 -1.36 4.85
N ASP A 820 -8.19 -1.51 5.70
CA ASP A 820 -9.46 -2.13 5.30
C ASP A 820 -10.28 -1.19 4.39
N ILE A 821 -10.17 0.12 4.56
CA ILE A 821 -10.77 1.12 3.65
C ILE A 821 -10.06 1.07 2.29
N GLU A 822 -8.73 1.10 2.28
CA GLU A 822 -7.93 1.02 1.04
C GLU A 822 -8.22 -0.29 0.27
N ARG A 823 -8.38 -1.42 0.99
CA ARG A 823 -8.78 -2.72 0.44
C ARG A 823 -10.21 -2.70 -0.08
N PHE A 824 -11.16 -2.12 0.66
CA PHE A 824 -12.56 -1.98 0.24
C PHE A 824 -12.69 -1.15 -1.04
N GLU A 825 -11.99 -0.02 -1.15
CA GLU A 825 -11.98 0.84 -2.34
C GLU A 825 -11.34 0.16 -3.55
N LYS A 826 -10.31 -0.66 -3.34
CA LYS A 826 -9.71 -1.47 -4.40
C LYS A 826 -10.68 -2.54 -4.90
N LEU A 827 -11.24 -3.36 -4.00
CA LEU A 827 -12.18 -4.43 -4.34
C LEU A 827 -13.49 -3.90 -4.93
N THR A 828 -13.94 -2.70 -4.54
CA THR A 828 -15.13 -2.06 -5.13
C THR A 828 -14.91 -1.70 -6.60
N ARG A 829 -13.74 -1.15 -6.95
CA ARG A 829 -13.35 -0.88 -8.35
C ARG A 829 -13.19 -2.17 -9.15
N GLU A 830 -12.58 -3.19 -8.54
CA GLU A 830 -12.41 -4.52 -9.15
C GLU A 830 -13.77 -5.18 -9.45
N ARG A 831 -14.70 -5.16 -8.50
CA ARG A 831 -16.10 -5.59 -8.68
C ARG A 831 -16.76 -4.89 -9.87
N GLU A 832 -16.62 -3.58 -10.01
CA GLU A 832 -17.22 -2.82 -11.11
C GLU A 832 -16.62 -3.16 -12.47
N SER A 833 -15.32 -3.42 -12.53
CA SER A 833 -14.65 -3.94 -13.73
C SER A 833 -15.19 -5.33 -14.10
N LEU A 834 -15.25 -6.25 -13.14
CA LEU A 834 -15.74 -7.62 -13.33
C LEU A 834 -17.22 -7.67 -13.73
N ILE A 835 -18.06 -6.76 -13.21
CA ILE A 835 -19.47 -6.63 -13.63
C ILE A 835 -19.54 -6.24 -15.12
N LYS A 836 -18.76 -5.24 -15.54
CA LYS A 836 -18.73 -4.78 -16.94
C LYS A 836 -18.24 -5.87 -17.89
N GLU A 837 -17.17 -6.57 -17.52
CA GLU A 837 -16.61 -7.66 -18.32
C GLU A 837 -17.57 -8.87 -18.40
N SER A 838 -18.16 -9.27 -17.27
CA SER A 838 -19.16 -10.34 -17.24
C SER A 838 -20.39 -10.01 -18.09
N ALA A 839 -20.88 -8.77 -18.05
CA ALA A 839 -22.01 -8.33 -18.87
C ALA A 839 -21.68 -8.35 -20.38
N ALA A 840 -20.50 -7.88 -20.77
CA ALA A 840 -20.04 -7.96 -22.16
C ALA A 840 -19.94 -9.41 -22.64
N ARG A 841 -19.27 -10.29 -21.86
CA ARG A 841 -19.11 -11.70 -22.22
C ARG A 841 -20.43 -12.49 -22.24
N LYS A 842 -21.45 -12.10 -21.47
CA LYS A 842 -22.81 -12.68 -21.57
C LYS A 842 -23.49 -12.34 -22.89
N LYS A 843 -23.23 -11.15 -23.45
CA LYS A 843 -23.68 -10.78 -24.79
C LYS A 843 -22.99 -11.65 -25.86
N ASP A 844 -21.67 -11.83 -25.74
CA ASP A 844 -20.90 -12.73 -26.63
C ASP A 844 -21.47 -14.17 -26.62
N VAL A 845 -21.80 -14.72 -25.44
CA VAL A 845 -22.43 -16.05 -25.30
C VAL A 845 -23.76 -16.10 -26.06
N SER A 846 -24.64 -15.12 -25.89
CA SER A 846 -25.95 -15.11 -26.56
C SER A 846 -25.81 -14.98 -28.09
N GLU A 847 -24.88 -14.18 -28.59
CA GLU A 847 -24.59 -14.06 -30.02
C GLU A 847 -24.02 -15.38 -30.60
N TRP A 848 -23.14 -16.06 -29.85
CA TRP A 848 -22.60 -17.38 -30.18
C TRP A 848 -23.68 -18.48 -30.18
N GLU A 849 -24.57 -18.53 -29.17
CA GLU A 849 -25.70 -19.48 -29.12
C GLU A 849 -26.63 -19.29 -30.33
N ASN A 850 -26.95 -18.04 -30.67
CA ASN A 850 -27.77 -17.72 -31.84
C ASN A 850 -27.10 -18.13 -33.17
N LYS A 851 -25.78 -17.95 -33.31
CA LYS A 851 -24.99 -18.41 -34.48
C LYS A 851 -25.02 -19.94 -34.58
N LEU A 852 -24.82 -20.64 -33.47
CA LEU A 852 -24.78 -22.10 -33.40
C LEU A 852 -26.13 -22.74 -33.75
N ASN A 853 -27.23 -22.22 -33.20
CA ASN A 853 -28.58 -22.73 -33.46
C ASN A 853 -28.97 -22.61 -34.94
N ARG A 854 -28.68 -21.49 -35.61
CA ARG A 854 -28.98 -21.29 -37.03
C ARG A 854 -28.28 -22.31 -37.94
N LEU A 855 -26.99 -22.56 -37.70
CA LEU A 855 -26.21 -23.54 -38.48
C LEU A 855 -26.69 -24.97 -38.23
N LEU A 856 -27.07 -25.29 -36.98
CA LEU A 856 -27.66 -26.57 -36.63
C LEU A 856 -28.99 -26.80 -37.35
N GLU A 857 -29.87 -25.80 -37.41
CA GLU A 857 -31.13 -25.86 -38.16
C GLU A 857 -30.91 -26.08 -39.66
N GLU A 858 -29.96 -25.37 -40.29
CA GLU A 858 -29.63 -25.57 -41.70
C GLU A 858 -29.12 -27.01 -41.97
N TRP A 859 -28.21 -27.51 -41.14
CA TRP A 859 -27.66 -28.86 -41.27
C TRP A 859 -28.74 -29.94 -41.09
N LEU A 860 -29.62 -29.80 -40.09
CA LEU A 860 -30.71 -30.75 -39.84
C LEU A 860 -31.70 -30.82 -41.01
N LEU A 861 -32.09 -29.67 -41.59
CA LEU A 861 -33.01 -29.63 -42.73
C LEU A 861 -32.44 -30.33 -43.97
N GLU A 862 -31.18 -30.06 -44.30
CA GLU A 862 -30.47 -30.72 -45.41
C GLU A 862 -30.29 -32.22 -45.15
N LEU A 863 -29.93 -32.61 -43.92
CA LEU A 863 -29.71 -34.00 -43.55
C LEU A 863 -31.01 -34.82 -43.58
N GLU A 864 -32.12 -34.28 -43.06
CA GLU A 864 -33.43 -34.93 -43.08
C GLU A 864 -33.95 -35.11 -44.51
N SER A 865 -33.75 -34.12 -45.38
CA SER A 865 -34.05 -34.22 -46.82
C SER A 865 -33.28 -35.36 -47.50
N VAL A 866 -31.99 -35.53 -47.16
CA VAL A 866 -31.13 -36.59 -47.69
C VAL A 866 -31.54 -37.97 -47.15
N VAL A 867 -31.74 -38.09 -45.84
CA VAL A 867 -32.18 -39.37 -45.21
C VAL A 867 -33.57 -39.77 -45.70
N GLY A 868 -34.49 -38.81 -45.92
CA GLY A 868 -35.80 -39.08 -46.49
C GLY A 868 -35.74 -39.68 -47.90
N LYS A 869 -34.92 -39.11 -48.80
CA LYS A 869 -34.69 -39.66 -50.15
C LYS A 869 -33.99 -41.02 -50.10
N LEU A 870 -33.04 -41.20 -49.18
CA LEU A 870 -32.34 -42.47 -48.96
C LEU A 870 -33.33 -43.57 -48.54
N ASN A 871 -34.22 -43.26 -47.60
CA ASN A 871 -35.28 -44.15 -47.15
C ASN A 871 -36.21 -44.54 -48.30
N GLN A 872 -36.74 -43.57 -49.05
CA GLN A 872 -37.61 -43.82 -50.21
C GLN A 872 -36.97 -44.79 -51.23
N HIS A 873 -35.70 -44.61 -51.56
CA HIS A 873 -34.99 -45.52 -52.47
C HIS A 873 -34.75 -46.89 -51.85
N PHE A 874 -34.40 -46.96 -50.56
CA PHE A 874 -34.14 -48.19 -49.83
C PHE A 874 -35.41 -49.05 -49.67
N SER A 875 -36.51 -48.46 -49.22
CA SER A 875 -37.81 -49.15 -49.07
C SER A 875 -38.31 -49.69 -50.41
N SER A 876 -38.24 -48.90 -51.48
CA SER A 876 -38.62 -49.34 -52.84
C SER A 876 -37.78 -50.53 -53.34
N PHE A 877 -36.50 -50.59 -53.01
CA PHE A 877 -35.66 -51.77 -53.30
C PHE A 877 -36.04 -52.98 -52.45
N PHE A 878 -36.39 -52.79 -51.17
CA PHE A 878 -36.87 -53.88 -50.32
C PHE A 878 -38.21 -54.45 -50.79
N GLU A 879 -39.17 -53.59 -51.14
CA GLU A 879 -40.50 -53.95 -51.66
C GLU A 879 -40.40 -54.80 -52.93
N SER A 880 -39.48 -54.46 -53.84
CA SER A 880 -39.26 -55.23 -55.07
C SER A 880 -38.61 -56.61 -54.86
N MET A 881 -38.21 -56.95 -53.63
CA MET A 881 -37.87 -58.33 -53.22
C MET A 881 -39.01 -59.04 -52.47
N GLY A 882 -40.16 -58.40 -52.26
CA GLY A 882 -41.21 -58.88 -51.36
C GLY A 882 -40.87 -58.73 -49.87
N CYS A 883 -39.96 -57.81 -49.54
CA CYS A 883 -39.49 -57.55 -48.18
C CYS A 883 -39.80 -56.09 -47.78
N SER A 884 -39.50 -55.69 -46.54
CA SER A 884 -39.67 -54.31 -46.07
C SER A 884 -38.41 -53.83 -45.34
N GLY A 885 -38.03 -52.58 -45.53
CA GLY A 885 -36.86 -51.98 -44.88
C GLY A 885 -36.95 -50.47 -44.85
N GLU A 886 -36.40 -49.88 -43.79
CA GLU A 886 -36.44 -48.44 -43.53
C GLU A 886 -35.07 -47.91 -43.07
N VAL A 887 -34.85 -46.62 -43.29
CA VAL A 887 -33.66 -45.87 -42.87
C VAL A 887 -34.12 -44.61 -42.14
N HIS A 888 -33.71 -44.47 -40.88
CA HIS A 888 -34.10 -43.36 -40.01
C HIS A 888 -32.90 -42.62 -39.44
N LEU A 889 -33.07 -41.33 -39.18
CA LEU A 889 -32.09 -40.50 -38.48
C LEU A 889 -32.31 -40.62 -36.96
N LEU A 890 -31.32 -41.15 -36.25
CA LEU A 890 -31.24 -41.10 -34.79
C LEU A 890 -30.93 -39.66 -34.36
N LYS A 891 -31.82 -39.10 -33.55
CA LYS A 891 -31.71 -37.77 -32.94
C LYS A 891 -31.51 -37.92 -31.42
N PRO A 892 -30.50 -37.27 -30.81
CA PRO A 892 -30.37 -37.17 -29.36
C PRO A 892 -31.39 -36.20 -28.74
N ASP A 893 -31.59 -36.29 -27.42
CA ASP A 893 -32.45 -35.37 -26.66
C ASP A 893 -31.88 -33.93 -26.63
N ASP A 894 -30.56 -33.79 -26.43
CA ASP A 894 -29.84 -32.54 -26.65
C ASP A 894 -29.50 -32.39 -28.14
N LYS A 895 -30.23 -31.52 -28.85
CA LYS A 895 -29.97 -31.20 -30.26
C LYS A 895 -28.54 -30.71 -30.54
N LEU A 896 -27.87 -30.12 -29.55
CA LEU A 896 -26.50 -29.64 -29.72
C LEU A 896 -25.49 -30.81 -29.76
N ASP A 897 -25.87 -32.02 -29.33
CA ASP A 897 -24.98 -33.18 -29.24
C ASP A 897 -24.78 -33.94 -30.56
N ILE A 898 -24.15 -33.24 -31.51
CA ILE A 898 -23.84 -33.68 -32.89
C ILE A 898 -23.17 -35.07 -32.94
N LEU A 899 -22.42 -35.45 -31.90
CA LEU A 899 -21.71 -36.74 -31.83
C LEU A 899 -22.64 -37.94 -31.65
N ASN A 900 -23.85 -37.74 -31.12
CA ASN A 900 -24.85 -38.78 -30.89
C ASN A 900 -25.92 -38.88 -31.99
N TYR A 901 -25.85 -38.03 -33.03
CA TYR A 901 -26.61 -38.23 -34.26
C TYR A 901 -26.07 -39.43 -35.05
N GLY A 902 -26.96 -40.16 -35.73
CA GLY A 902 -26.56 -41.35 -36.49
C GLY A 902 -27.63 -41.86 -37.44
N ILE A 903 -27.26 -42.75 -38.36
CA ILE A 903 -28.23 -43.45 -39.23
C ILE A 903 -28.51 -44.84 -38.68
N VAL A 904 -29.79 -45.20 -38.60
CA VAL A 904 -30.29 -46.52 -38.21
C VAL A 904 -31.00 -47.16 -39.38
N VAL A 905 -30.63 -48.39 -39.71
CA VAL A 905 -31.23 -49.19 -40.78
C VAL A 905 -31.99 -50.36 -40.16
N THR A 906 -33.26 -50.51 -40.51
CA THR A 906 -34.15 -51.60 -40.08
C THR A 906 -34.65 -52.40 -41.28
N ALA A 907 -34.87 -53.70 -41.09
CA ALA A 907 -35.36 -54.58 -42.17
C ALA A 907 -36.22 -55.74 -41.64
N LYS A 908 -37.01 -56.32 -42.55
CA LYS A 908 -37.95 -57.43 -42.38
C LYS A 908 -37.99 -58.26 -43.67
N PHE A 909 -37.72 -59.57 -43.56
CA PHE A 909 -37.64 -60.47 -44.73
C PHE A 909 -38.84 -61.43 -44.86
N ARG A 910 -39.70 -61.52 -43.85
CA ARG A 910 -40.82 -62.47 -43.82
C ARG A 910 -42.10 -61.77 -43.36
N GLU A 911 -43.22 -62.17 -43.94
CA GLU A 911 -44.53 -61.78 -43.43
C GLU A 911 -44.71 -62.26 -41.97
N GLY A 912 -45.34 -61.44 -41.13
CA GLY A 912 -45.45 -61.68 -39.68
C GLY A 912 -44.28 -61.20 -38.80
N GLU A 913 -43.06 -61.00 -39.32
CA GLU A 913 -41.94 -60.49 -38.50
C GLU A 913 -42.05 -58.98 -38.18
N ARG A 914 -41.36 -58.52 -37.12
CA ARG A 914 -41.19 -57.09 -36.81
C ARG A 914 -39.93 -56.55 -37.48
N LEU A 915 -39.93 -55.27 -37.86
CA LEU A 915 -38.72 -54.57 -38.31
C LEU A 915 -37.65 -54.65 -37.21
N ARG A 916 -36.45 -55.14 -37.57
CA ARG A 916 -35.29 -55.23 -36.65
C ARG A 916 -34.15 -54.38 -37.15
N GLN A 917 -33.47 -53.69 -36.23
CA GLN A 917 -32.25 -52.95 -36.53
C GLN A 917 -31.13 -53.91 -36.91
N LEU A 918 -30.41 -53.61 -38.00
CA LEU A 918 -29.24 -54.37 -38.42
C LEU A 918 -28.19 -54.34 -37.31
N THR A 919 -27.99 -55.51 -36.68
CA THR A 919 -27.08 -55.72 -35.55
C THR A 919 -26.41 -57.08 -35.70
N ARG A 920 -25.17 -57.21 -35.21
CA ARG A 920 -24.28 -58.36 -35.47
C ARG A 920 -24.86 -59.73 -35.05
N GLN A 921 -25.86 -59.73 -34.17
CA GLN A 921 -26.43 -60.92 -33.51
C GLN A 921 -27.79 -61.37 -34.06
N THR A 922 -28.47 -60.58 -34.91
CA THR A 922 -29.93 -60.74 -35.16
C THR A 922 -30.32 -61.21 -36.56
N GLN A 923 -29.37 -61.32 -37.49
CA GLN A 923 -29.61 -61.64 -38.91
C GLN A 923 -28.54 -62.59 -39.45
N SER A 924 -28.90 -63.41 -40.43
CA SER A 924 -27.97 -64.32 -41.11
C SER A 924 -26.94 -63.57 -41.98
N GLY A 925 -25.82 -64.23 -42.30
CA GLY A 925 -24.77 -63.65 -43.14
C GLY A 925 -25.25 -63.23 -44.54
N GLY A 926 -26.23 -63.96 -45.11
CA GLY A 926 -26.86 -63.62 -46.38
C GLY A 926 -27.74 -62.38 -46.29
N GLU A 927 -28.65 -62.34 -45.32
CA GLU A 927 -29.54 -61.19 -45.06
C GLU A 927 -28.78 -59.88 -44.81
N ARG A 928 -27.70 -59.94 -44.01
CA ARG A 928 -26.82 -58.78 -43.76
C ARG A 928 -26.16 -58.29 -45.05
N SER A 929 -25.74 -59.21 -45.92
CA SER A 929 -25.14 -58.86 -47.22
C SER A 929 -26.16 -58.18 -48.14
N VAL A 930 -27.40 -58.69 -48.19
CA VAL A 930 -28.49 -58.09 -48.98
C VAL A 930 -28.85 -56.69 -48.48
N ILE A 931 -29.08 -56.48 -47.17
CA ILE A 931 -29.40 -55.15 -46.61
C ILE A 931 -28.29 -54.16 -46.95
N THR A 932 -27.04 -54.56 -46.72
CA THR A 932 -25.90 -53.66 -46.93
C THR A 932 -25.75 -53.30 -48.40
N MET A 933 -25.97 -54.25 -49.31
CA MET A 933 -25.93 -53.97 -50.73
C MET A 933 -27.09 -53.05 -51.17
N LEU A 934 -28.32 -53.29 -50.71
CA LEU A 934 -29.46 -52.42 -51.03
C LEU A 934 -29.32 -51.01 -50.45
N TYR A 935 -28.74 -50.88 -49.25
CA TYR A 935 -28.40 -49.57 -48.67
C TYR A 935 -27.37 -48.84 -49.54
N ILE A 936 -26.32 -49.53 -49.98
CA ILE A 936 -25.29 -48.95 -50.86
C ILE A 936 -25.87 -48.62 -52.24
N LEU A 937 -26.84 -49.38 -52.78
CA LEU A 937 -27.56 -49.04 -54.01
C LEU A 937 -28.49 -47.83 -53.83
N ALA A 938 -29.17 -47.71 -52.69
CA ALA A 938 -29.99 -46.55 -52.36
C ALA A 938 -29.13 -45.29 -52.21
N LEU A 939 -27.97 -45.40 -51.56
CA LEU A 939 -26.99 -44.33 -51.46
C LEU A 939 -26.37 -43.98 -52.82
N GLN A 940 -26.05 -44.99 -53.64
CA GLN A 940 -25.56 -44.78 -55.02
C GLN A 940 -26.54 -43.99 -55.89
N LYS A 941 -27.86 -44.12 -55.70
CA LYS A 941 -28.85 -43.27 -56.39
C LYS A 941 -28.77 -41.78 -56.01
N LEU A 942 -28.36 -41.47 -54.78
CA LEU A 942 -28.19 -40.09 -54.31
C LEU A 942 -26.81 -39.52 -54.69
N THR A 943 -25.80 -40.37 -54.82
CA THR A 943 -24.48 -39.97 -55.30
C THR A 943 -24.51 -39.71 -56.82
N VAL A 944 -23.84 -38.66 -57.27
CA VAL A 944 -23.46 -38.50 -58.69
C VAL A 944 -21.95 -38.63 -58.78
N VAL A 945 -21.47 -39.64 -59.51
CA VAL A 945 -20.04 -39.89 -59.79
C VAL A 945 -19.88 -40.34 -61.25
N PRO A 946 -18.74 -40.06 -61.91
CA PRO A 946 -18.55 -40.36 -63.34
C PRO A 946 -18.45 -41.86 -63.64
N PHE A 947 -17.89 -42.64 -62.71
CA PHE A 947 -17.88 -44.10 -62.79
C PHE A 947 -18.03 -44.74 -61.41
N ARG A 948 -18.41 -46.03 -61.39
CA ARG A 948 -18.43 -46.88 -60.18
C ARG A 948 -17.78 -48.22 -60.47
N CYS A 949 -17.02 -48.73 -59.51
CA CYS A 949 -16.41 -50.05 -59.54
C CYS A 949 -16.92 -50.91 -58.38
N VAL A 950 -17.32 -52.13 -58.69
CA VAL A 950 -17.95 -53.08 -57.78
C VAL A 950 -17.26 -54.44 -57.93
N ASP A 951 -16.51 -54.88 -56.93
CA ASP A 951 -15.72 -56.12 -56.96
C ASP A 951 -16.37 -57.24 -56.13
N GLU A 952 -16.69 -58.35 -56.79
CA GLU A 952 -17.17 -59.61 -56.20
C GLU A 952 -18.45 -59.47 -55.34
N ILE A 953 -19.37 -58.59 -55.77
CA ILE A 953 -20.69 -58.32 -55.18
C ILE A 953 -21.50 -59.58 -54.81
N ASN A 954 -21.29 -60.68 -55.51
CA ASN A 954 -22.03 -61.92 -55.36
C ASN A 954 -21.48 -62.89 -54.30
N GLN A 955 -20.35 -62.60 -53.66
CA GLN A 955 -19.80 -63.49 -52.64
C GLN A 955 -20.43 -63.22 -51.26
N GLY A 956 -21.26 -64.17 -50.79
CA GLY A 956 -21.92 -64.11 -49.47
C GLY A 956 -23.45 -64.05 -49.53
N MET A 957 -24.04 -63.94 -50.71
CA MET A 957 -25.48 -64.08 -50.95
C MET A 957 -25.81 -65.45 -51.55
N ASP A 958 -27.05 -65.91 -51.36
CA ASP A 958 -27.61 -67.07 -52.05
C ASP A 958 -27.96 -66.74 -53.52
N PRO A 959 -28.05 -67.73 -54.42
CA PRO A 959 -28.24 -67.49 -55.85
C PRO A 959 -29.53 -66.74 -56.21
N ARG A 960 -30.58 -66.81 -55.39
CA ARG A 960 -31.85 -66.10 -55.63
C ARG A 960 -31.66 -64.60 -55.40
N ASN A 961 -31.09 -64.21 -54.25
CA ASN A 961 -30.82 -62.81 -53.95
C ASN A 961 -29.72 -62.23 -54.85
N GLU A 962 -28.71 -63.03 -55.22
CA GLU A 962 -27.68 -62.66 -56.22
C GLU A 962 -28.32 -62.23 -57.56
N LYS A 963 -29.27 -63.02 -58.08
CA LYS A 963 -29.99 -62.73 -59.32
C LYS A 963 -30.87 -61.49 -59.21
N ILE A 964 -31.54 -61.30 -58.08
CA ILE A 964 -32.40 -60.14 -57.81
C ILE A 964 -31.57 -58.85 -57.76
N VAL A 965 -30.50 -58.81 -56.96
CA VAL A 965 -29.60 -57.65 -56.83
C VAL A 965 -28.92 -57.31 -58.16
N PHE A 966 -28.49 -58.31 -58.95
CA PHE A 966 -27.91 -58.05 -60.26
C PHE A 966 -28.94 -57.42 -61.22
N ASN A 967 -30.16 -57.97 -61.28
CA ASN A 967 -31.23 -57.41 -62.10
C ASN A 967 -31.60 -55.99 -61.67
N MET A 968 -31.62 -55.68 -60.36
CA MET A 968 -31.83 -54.30 -59.88
C MET A 968 -30.75 -53.32 -60.35
N ILE A 969 -29.49 -53.76 -60.42
CA ILE A 969 -28.39 -52.93 -60.95
C ILE A 969 -28.55 -52.74 -62.45
N VAL A 970 -28.87 -53.79 -63.20
CA VAL A 970 -29.16 -53.67 -64.64
C VAL A 970 -30.34 -52.72 -64.87
N ASP A 971 -31.47 -52.91 -64.19
CA ASP A 971 -32.67 -52.07 -64.32
C ASP A 971 -32.44 -50.61 -63.88
N MET A 972 -31.54 -50.36 -62.91
CA MET A 972 -31.10 -49.00 -62.54
C MET A 972 -30.34 -48.31 -63.69
N LEU A 973 -29.56 -49.06 -64.47
CA LEU A 973 -28.72 -48.57 -65.57
C LEU A 973 -29.42 -48.57 -66.93
N CYS A 974 -30.51 -49.33 -67.06
CA CYS A 974 -31.37 -49.36 -68.25
C CYS A 974 -32.24 -48.11 -68.41
N LYS A 975 -32.77 -47.58 -67.30
CA LYS A 975 -33.73 -46.46 -67.29
C LYS A 975 -33.01 -45.14 -67.60
N ASP A 976 -33.56 -44.33 -68.51
CA ASP A 976 -32.97 -43.07 -68.99
C ASP A 976 -33.07 -41.90 -67.98
N ASN A 977 -32.71 -42.16 -66.71
CA ASN A 977 -32.50 -41.17 -65.66
C ASN A 977 -31.01 -40.74 -65.63
N ASP A 978 -30.64 -39.76 -64.81
CA ASP A 978 -29.24 -39.28 -64.70
C ASP A 978 -28.22 -40.37 -64.34
N LEU A 979 -28.65 -41.46 -63.69
CA LEU A 979 -27.82 -42.64 -63.40
C LEU A 979 -27.36 -43.40 -64.66
N ALA A 980 -28.07 -43.30 -65.78
CA ALA A 980 -27.64 -43.88 -67.05
C ALA A 980 -26.36 -43.22 -67.60
N LYS A 981 -25.97 -42.05 -67.08
CA LYS A 981 -24.75 -41.32 -67.46
C LYS A 981 -23.49 -41.77 -66.71
N THR A 982 -23.63 -42.59 -65.66
CA THR A 982 -22.48 -43.14 -64.91
C THR A 982 -21.98 -44.45 -65.53
N GLN A 983 -20.67 -44.56 -65.74
CA GLN A 983 -20.04 -45.80 -66.21
C GLN A 983 -19.91 -46.82 -65.07
N TYR A 984 -20.39 -48.05 -65.23
CA TYR A 984 -20.29 -49.10 -64.22
C TYR A 984 -19.28 -50.18 -64.61
N PHE A 985 -18.48 -50.63 -63.65
CA PHE A 985 -17.59 -51.78 -63.74
C PHE A 985 -17.97 -52.80 -62.66
N ILE A 986 -18.61 -53.90 -63.05
CA ILE A 986 -18.94 -55.01 -62.16
C ILE A 986 -17.94 -56.13 -62.42
N LEU A 987 -17.15 -56.51 -61.41
CA LEU A 987 -16.23 -57.63 -61.49
C LEU A 987 -16.87 -58.83 -60.79
N THR A 988 -17.01 -59.95 -61.50
CA THR A 988 -17.65 -61.16 -60.97
C THR A 988 -16.86 -62.43 -61.30
N PRO A 989 -16.76 -63.39 -60.37
CA PRO A 989 -16.10 -64.68 -60.61
C PRO A 989 -16.95 -65.66 -61.43
N LYS A 990 -18.28 -65.48 -61.44
CA LYS A 990 -19.27 -66.31 -62.14
C LYS A 990 -20.34 -65.44 -62.78
N LEU A 991 -20.90 -65.88 -63.90
CA LEU A 991 -22.17 -65.36 -64.40
C LEU A 991 -23.29 -66.23 -63.81
N VAL A 992 -24.36 -65.60 -63.32
CA VAL A 992 -25.57 -66.32 -62.90
C VAL A 992 -26.34 -66.75 -64.16
N PRO A 993 -26.98 -67.94 -64.18
CA PRO A 993 -27.87 -68.32 -65.26
C PRO A 993 -29.08 -67.38 -65.42
N ASP A 994 -29.52 -67.17 -66.66
CA ASP A 994 -30.65 -66.33 -67.08
C ASP A 994 -30.66 -64.93 -66.45
N LEU A 995 -29.51 -64.25 -66.49
CA LEU A 995 -29.42 -62.81 -66.25
C LEU A 995 -29.96 -62.03 -67.46
N LYS A 996 -30.63 -60.90 -67.18
CA LYS A 996 -31.03 -59.96 -68.22
C LYS A 996 -29.81 -59.13 -68.65
N PHE A 997 -29.57 -59.06 -69.96
CA PHE A 997 -28.58 -58.19 -70.57
C PHE A 997 -29.26 -57.26 -71.57
N ASN A 998 -28.67 -56.09 -71.81
CA ASN A 998 -29.11 -55.12 -72.80
C ASN A 998 -27.95 -54.74 -73.75
N GLU A 999 -28.26 -54.05 -74.85
CA GLU A 999 -27.24 -53.57 -75.80
C GLU A 999 -26.24 -52.57 -75.18
N LYS A 1000 -26.64 -51.88 -74.10
CA LYS A 1000 -25.78 -50.98 -73.30
C LYS A 1000 -24.79 -51.74 -72.38
N THR A 1001 -24.80 -53.09 -72.37
CA THR A 1001 -23.91 -53.93 -71.53
C THR A 1001 -22.76 -54.53 -72.34
N LYS A 1002 -21.52 -54.31 -71.88
CA LYS A 1002 -20.30 -54.88 -72.46
C LYS A 1002 -19.67 -55.90 -71.52
N ILE A 1003 -19.54 -57.15 -71.98
CA ILE A 1003 -18.89 -58.22 -71.23
C ILE A 1003 -17.40 -58.28 -71.59
N HIS A 1004 -16.54 -58.39 -70.58
CA HIS A 1004 -15.08 -58.49 -70.71
C HIS A 1004 -14.60 -59.77 -70.03
N CYS A 1005 -14.33 -60.82 -70.81
CA CYS A 1005 -13.82 -62.08 -70.29
C CYS A 1005 -12.30 -62.02 -70.08
N ILE A 1006 -11.83 -62.28 -68.87
CA ILE A 1006 -10.40 -62.41 -68.56
C ILE A 1006 -10.01 -63.88 -68.69
N TYR A 1007 -9.17 -64.17 -69.68
CA TYR A 1007 -8.54 -65.47 -69.86
C TYR A 1007 -7.05 -65.38 -69.52
N SER A 1008 -6.60 -66.20 -68.58
CA SER A 1008 -5.20 -66.22 -68.10
C SER A 1008 -4.55 -67.59 -68.36
N GLY A 1009 -4.56 -68.03 -69.62
CA GLY A 1009 -3.95 -69.28 -70.05
C GLY A 1009 -2.52 -69.11 -70.58
N GLY A 1010 -1.60 -70.01 -70.20
CA GLY A 1010 -0.21 -70.01 -70.67
C GLY A 1010 -0.03 -70.31 -72.17
N LYS A 1011 -1.08 -70.72 -72.88
CA LYS A 1011 -1.10 -70.98 -74.33
C LYS A 1011 -1.57 -69.79 -75.18
N LEU A 1012 -1.76 -68.61 -74.60
CA LEU A 1012 -2.16 -67.41 -75.34
C LEU A 1012 -1.01 -66.90 -76.25
N VAL A 1013 -1.27 -66.90 -77.56
CA VAL A 1013 -0.40 -66.25 -78.56
C VAL A 1013 -0.37 -64.73 -78.31
N LYS A 1014 0.70 -64.05 -78.72
CA LYS A 1014 0.79 -62.59 -78.67
C LYS A 1014 -0.42 -61.94 -79.35
N ARG A 1015 -0.85 -60.81 -78.78
CA ARG A 1015 -2.15 -60.13 -79.02
C ARG A 1015 -2.45 -59.79 -80.48
N GLU A 1016 -1.44 -59.73 -81.33
CA GLU A 1016 -1.53 -59.40 -82.76
C GLU A 1016 -2.18 -60.53 -83.60
N ASN A 1017 -2.16 -61.78 -83.12
CA ASN A 1017 -2.67 -62.94 -83.85
C ASN A 1017 -3.99 -63.51 -83.27
N TRP A 1018 -4.73 -62.74 -82.46
CA TRP A 1018 -5.96 -63.21 -81.81
C TRP A 1018 -7.22 -62.95 -82.67
N ASN A 1019 -7.79 -64.01 -83.25
CA ASN A 1019 -9.07 -63.95 -83.97
C ASN A 1019 -10.20 -64.54 -83.12
N VAL A 1020 -11.20 -63.71 -82.78
CA VAL A 1020 -12.35 -64.10 -81.95
C VAL A 1020 -13.24 -65.13 -82.65
N ALA A 1021 -13.44 -65.03 -83.97
CA ALA A 1021 -14.25 -65.99 -84.71
C ALA A 1021 -13.60 -67.38 -84.67
N ALA A 1022 -12.31 -67.47 -85.03
CA ALA A 1022 -11.56 -68.73 -84.96
C ALA A 1022 -11.49 -69.33 -83.54
N PHE A 1023 -11.45 -68.49 -82.50
CA PHE A 1023 -11.53 -68.95 -81.11
C PHE A 1023 -12.91 -69.52 -80.77
N LEU A 1024 -14.00 -68.85 -81.15
CA LEU A 1024 -15.37 -69.34 -80.94
C LEU A 1024 -15.64 -70.62 -81.72
N ASP A 1025 -15.18 -70.71 -82.98
CA ASP A 1025 -15.24 -71.94 -83.79
C ASP A 1025 -14.46 -73.09 -83.11
N SER A 1026 -13.27 -72.81 -82.56
CA SER A 1026 -12.51 -73.84 -81.82
C SER A 1026 -13.24 -74.33 -80.56
N MET A 1027 -13.91 -73.43 -79.83
CA MET A 1027 -14.70 -73.77 -78.64
C MET A 1027 -15.99 -74.55 -78.98
N GLN A 1028 -16.65 -74.21 -80.09
CA GLN A 1028 -17.80 -74.98 -80.59
C GLN A 1028 -17.39 -76.39 -81.04
N ASN A 1029 -16.22 -76.53 -81.68
CA ASN A 1029 -15.68 -77.83 -82.05
C ASN A 1029 -15.22 -78.66 -80.85
N GLU A 1030 -14.68 -78.06 -79.78
CA GLU A 1030 -14.41 -78.78 -78.51
C GLU A 1030 -15.70 -79.20 -77.78
N GLN A 1031 -16.81 -78.46 -77.92
CA GLN A 1031 -18.11 -78.86 -77.39
C GLN A 1031 -18.74 -80.05 -78.14
N MET A 1032 -18.43 -80.27 -79.42
CA MET A 1032 -18.81 -81.49 -80.15
C MET A 1032 -18.08 -82.74 -79.63
N ILE A 1033 -16.88 -82.60 -79.08
CA ILE A 1033 -16.05 -83.71 -78.56
C ILE A 1033 -16.39 -84.05 -77.09
N THR A 1034 -17.16 -83.20 -76.41
CA THR A 1034 -17.55 -83.40 -74.99
C THR A 1034 -19.02 -83.81 -74.79
N ASN A 1035 -19.76 -84.06 -75.88
CA ASN A 1035 -21.10 -84.64 -75.89
C ASN A 1035 -21.13 -86.09 -76.42
N SER A 1036 -20.01 -86.82 -76.27
CA SER A 1036 -19.89 -88.27 -76.49
C SER A 1036 -19.50 -88.98 -75.20
#